data_AF-A0A3S2PVC7-F1
#
_entry.id   AF-A0A3S2PVC7-F1
#
_cell.length_a   1.000
_cell.length_b   1.000
_cell.length_c   1.000
_cell.angle_alpha   90.00
_cell.angle_beta   90.00
_cell.angle_gamma   90.00
#
_symmetry.space_group_name_H-M   'P 1'
#
loop_
_entity.id
_entity.type
_entity.pdbx_description
1 polymer ?
#
loop_
_entity_poly.entity_id
_entity_poly.type
_entity_poly.pdbx_seq_one_letter_code
_entity_poly.pdbx_strand_id
1 'polypeptide(L)'
;MLLITNNPYDYAFISQGETTVASINDSEELLATDEAFDVLGFTQEEKNSMYKLTGAIMHHGNMKFKQKQREEQAEADGTEDADKAAYLMGLNSADLIKGLCHPRVKVGNEWVTKGQNVAQVYYAVGALSKAVYEKMFLWMVIRINQSLDTKQPRQYFIGVLDIAGFEIFDFNTFEQLCINFTNEKLQQFFNHHMFVLEQEEYKKEGIEWTFIDFGMDLQACIDLIEKPMGIMSILEEECMFPKASDATFKAKLYDNHLGKSNNFQKPRNVKGKPEAHFSLVHYAGTVDYNINNWLVKNKDPLNETVVGLYQKSTENLNKLMTNLRSTHPHFVRCIIPNETKTPGAMENPLVMHQLRCNGVLEGIRICRKGFPNRILYGDFKQRYRILNPSAIPEGQFIDNKKASEKLLGSLDIDHNQYKLGHTKWNIRAFMGVKNWPWMKLYFKIKPLLKSAETEKEMANMKEEFAKLKEAYAKSEARRKELEEKMVSLLQEKNDLQLQVQAEQDNLCDAEERCEGLIKSKIQLEAKIKELTERLEDEEEMNAELTAKKRKLEDECSELKKDIDDLELTLAKVEKEKHATENKVKNLTEEMAALDEIIAKLTKEKKALQEAHQQTLDDLQSEEDKVNTLTKAKAKLEQQVDDVMNWKSQRA
;
A
#
# COMPACT_ATOMS: atom_id res chain seq x y z
N MET A 1 32.30 24.83 20.38
CA MET A 1 31.87 24.01 21.53
C MET A 1 30.56 23.36 21.16
N LEU A 2 30.42 22.03 21.28
CA LEU A 2 29.25 21.27 20.80
C LEU A 2 28.07 21.25 21.78
N LEU A 3 28.21 21.86 22.95
CA LEU A 3 27.17 21.96 24.00
C LEU A 3 26.71 20.61 24.57
N ILE A 4 27.60 19.60 24.52
CA ILE A 4 27.30 18.23 24.95
C ILE A 4 27.83 17.89 26.35
N THR A 5 27.21 16.89 26.99
CA THR A 5 27.65 16.25 28.24
C THR A 5 28.23 14.85 27.97
N ASN A 6 28.92 14.27 28.95
CA ASN A 6 29.51 12.93 28.83
C ASN A 6 28.54 11.80 29.21
N ASN A 7 27.35 12.12 29.70
CA ASN A 7 26.40 11.13 30.18
C ASN A 7 25.42 10.76 29.04
N PRO A 8 25.44 9.53 28.49
CA PRO A 8 24.54 9.15 27.40
C PRO A 8 23.06 9.19 27.80
N TYR A 9 22.76 9.06 29.11
CA TYR A 9 21.40 9.17 29.63
C TYR A 9 20.83 10.60 29.60
N ASP A 10 21.67 11.61 29.35
CA ASP A 10 21.19 12.97 29.12
C ASP A 10 20.54 13.12 27.74
N TYR A 11 20.64 12.12 26.85
CA TYR A 11 20.15 12.19 25.48
C TYR A 11 19.10 11.11 25.20
N ALA A 12 17.87 11.54 24.92
CA ALA A 12 16.73 10.65 24.75
C ALA A 12 16.85 9.73 23.52
N PHE A 13 17.54 10.13 22.45
CA PHE A 13 17.75 9.27 21.27
C PHE A 13 18.86 8.24 21.44
N ILE A 14 19.77 8.43 22.39
CA ILE A 14 20.93 7.54 22.61
C ILE A 14 20.62 6.52 23.70
N SER A 15 19.90 6.94 24.74
CA SER A 15 19.67 6.15 25.95
C SER A 15 18.63 5.02 25.82
N GLN A 16 18.06 4.80 24.63
CA GLN A 16 17.01 3.80 24.41
C GLN A 16 17.55 2.37 24.20
N GLY A 17 18.86 2.23 23.94
CA GLY A 17 19.49 0.95 23.64
C GLY A 17 20.67 0.62 24.55
N GLU A 18 21.53 -0.29 24.09
CA GLU A 18 22.80 -0.58 24.75
C GLU A 18 23.71 0.65 24.64
N THR A 19 24.06 1.23 25.79
CA THR A 19 24.89 2.44 25.87
C THR A 19 26.39 2.13 25.93
N THR A 20 26.76 0.85 25.96
CA THR A 20 28.15 0.39 25.97
C THR A 20 28.29 -0.84 25.09
N VAL A 21 29.32 -0.86 24.24
CA VAL A 21 29.65 -2.03 23.41
C VAL A 21 30.86 -2.75 24.00
N ALA A 22 30.75 -4.07 24.17
CA ALA A 22 31.85 -4.86 24.69
C ALA A 22 33.08 -4.77 23.78
N SER A 23 34.26 -4.56 24.37
CA SER A 23 35.56 -4.52 23.70
C SER A 23 35.80 -3.34 22.74
N ILE A 24 34.96 -2.31 22.75
CA ILE A 24 35.14 -1.07 21.96
C ILE A 24 35.30 0.13 22.89
N ASN A 25 36.24 1.02 22.59
CA ASN A 25 36.44 2.29 23.30
C ASN A 25 36.05 3.46 22.39
N ASP A 26 34.87 4.04 22.63
CA ASP A 26 34.32 5.13 21.78
C ASP A 26 35.25 6.36 21.70
N SER A 27 36.05 6.62 22.75
CA SER A 27 37.00 7.74 22.73
C SER A 27 38.17 7.49 21.77
N GLU A 28 38.63 6.24 21.67
CA GLU A 28 39.71 5.88 20.74
C GLU A 28 39.17 5.82 19.30
N GLU A 29 37.98 5.25 19.12
CA GLU A 29 37.31 5.17 17.81
C GLU A 29 37.00 6.56 17.24
N LEU A 30 36.59 7.53 18.07
CA LEU A 30 36.37 8.91 17.63
C LEU A 30 37.66 9.55 17.10
N LEU A 31 38.78 9.37 17.80
CA LEU A 31 40.08 9.90 17.37
C LEU A 31 40.56 9.24 16.08
N ALA A 32 40.43 7.91 15.98
CA ALA A 32 40.78 7.17 14.77
C ALA A 32 39.94 7.61 13.56
N THR A 33 38.65 7.86 13.77
CA THR A 33 37.74 8.34 12.71
C THR A 33 38.05 9.79 12.31
N ASP A 34 38.41 10.66 13.27
CA ASP A 34 38.82 12.04 12.98
C ASP A 34 40.11 12.09 12.14
N GLU A 35 41.08 11.22 12.45
CA GLU A 35 42.31 11.08 11.66
C GLU A 35 42.02 10.54 10.25
N ALA A 36 41.07 9.61 10.11
CA ALA A 36 40.66 9.10 8.81
C ALA A 36 40.08 10.20 7.90
N PHE A 37 39.35 11.17 8.47
CA PHE A 37 38.88 12.34 7.71
C PHE A 37 40.04 13.20 7.17
N ASP A 38 41.12 13.36 7.95
CA ASP A 38 42.30 14.09 7.49
C ASP A 38 42.98 13.38 6.32
N VAL A 39 43.09 12.05 6.38
CA VAL A 39 43.63 11.23 5.29
C VAL A 39 42.79 11.36 4.01
N LEU A 40 41.47 11.47 4.13
CA LEU A 40 40.54 11.66 3.02
C LEU A 40 40.49 13.11 2.50
N GLY A 41 41.19 14.05 3.15
CA GLY A 41 41.28 15.45 2.73
C GLY A 41 40.07 16.30 3.11
N PHE A 42 39.37 15.95 4.20
CA PHE A 42 38.36 16.83 4.78
C PHE A 42 39.05 18.01 5.47
N THR A 43 38.48 19.20 5.29
CA THR A 43 38.95 20.38 6.00
C THR A 43 38.47 20.36 7.46
N GLN A 44 39.19 21.06 8.35
CA GLN A 44 38.76 21.18 9.74
C GLN A 44 37.37 21.82 9.88
N GLU A 45 36.99 22.71 8.98
CA GLU A 45 35.65 23.32 8.95
C GLU A 45 34.56 22.31 8.58
N GLU A 46 34.81 21.43 7.60
CA GLU A 46 33.91 20.34 7.25
C GLU A 46 33.74 19.35 8.40
N LYS A 47 34.85 18.92 9.04
CA LYS A 47 34.82 18.05 10.24
C LYS A 47 33.97 18.67 11.35
N ASN A 48 34.25 19.93 11.69
CA ASN A 48 33.50 20.66 12.71
C ASN A 48 32.02 20.81 12.37
N SER A 49 31.68 20.97 11.09
CA SER A 49 30.28 21.09 10.63
C SER A 49 29.52 19.77 10.79
N MET A 50 30.14 18.64 10.45
CA MET A 50 29.55 17.32 10.67
C MET A 50 29.31 17.05 12.16
N TYR A 51 30.28 17.39 13.02
CA TYR A 51 30.11 17.24 14.46
C TYR A 51 29.03 18.16 15.03
N LYS A 52 28.87 19.38 14.51
CA LYS A 52 27.76 20.27 14.88
C LYS A 52 26.39 19.70 14.50
N LEU A 53 26.25 19.17 13.29
CA LEU A 53 24.99 18.54 12.85
C LEU A 53 24.64 17.32 13.70
N THR A 54 25.64 16.48 13.99
CA THR A 54 25.48 15.31 14.88
C THR A 54 25.09 15.76 16.29
N GLY A 55 25.74 16.79 16.83
CA GLY A 55 25.38 17.42 18.10
C GLY A 55 23.95 17.94 18.13
N ALA A 56 23.50 18.62 17.07
CA ALA A 56 22.15 19.15 16.97
C ALA A 56 21.10 18.03 16.99
N ILE A 57 21.35 16.91 16.31
CA ILE A 57 20.46 15.73 16.33
C ILE A 57 20.29 15.18 17.75
N MET A 58 21.37 15.13 18.54
CA MET A 58 21.29 14.70 19.94
C MET A 58 20.39 15.63 20.76
N HIS A 59 20.50 16.95 20.58
CA HIS A 59 19.67 17.93 21.27
C HIS A 59 18.21 17.94 20.79
N HIS A 60 17.93 17.65 19.50
CA HIS A 60 16.56 17.49 19.01
C HIS A 60 15.78 16.46 19.82
N GLY A 61 16.40 15.32 20.13
CA GLY A 61 15.75 14.27 20.92
C GLY A 61 15.34 14.71 22.34
N ASN A 62 15.97 15.75 22.87
CA ASN A 62 15.70 16.27 24.22
C ASN A 62 14.67 17.40 24.24
N MET A 63 14.26 17.93 23.09
CA MET A 63 13.25 18.99 23.03
C MET A 63 11.94 18.50 23.67
N LYS A 64 11.40 19.28 24.61
CA LYS A 64 10.18 18.94 25.32
C LYS A 64 9.02 19.79 24.86
N PHE A 65 7.85 19.16 24.72
CA PHE A 65 6.62 19.81 24.31
C PHE A 65 5.49 19.38 25.23
N LYS A 66 4.62 20.34 25.54
CA LYS A 66 3.42 20.10 26.35
C LYS A 66 2.18 20.59 25.62
N GLN A 67 1.04 20.07 26.02
CA GLN A 67 -0.24 20.54 25.51
C GLN A 67 -0.61 21.87 26.17
N LYS A 68 -1.07 22.84 25.38
CA LYS A 68 -1.61 24.09 25.90
C LYS A 68 -2.86 23.83 26.74
N GLN A 69 -3.04 24.59 27.83
CA GLN A 69 -4.13 24.36 28.79
C GLN A 69 -5.56 24.51 28.22
N ARG A 70 -5.74 25.17 27.07
CA ARG A 70 -7.06 25.46 26.47
C ARG A 70 -7.18 25.06 25.00
N GLU A 71 -6.15 24.45 24.43
CA GLU A 71 -6.08 24.07 23.02
C GLU A 71 -5.47 22.67 22.92
N GLU A 72 -5.84 21.89 21.90
CA GLU A 72 -5.16 20.60 21.61
C GLU A 72 -3.77 20.77 20.97
N GLN A 73 -3.28 22.00 20.90
CA GLN A 73 -2.01 22.35 20.28
C GLN A 73 -0.84 22.22 21.25
N ALA A 74 0.32 21.89 20.71
CA ALA A 74 1.58 21.81 21.42
C ALA A 74 2.22 23.19 21.60
N GLU A 75 2.93 23.35 22.71
CA GLU A 75 3.89 24.43 22.95
C GLU A 75 5.18 23.85 23.54
N ALA A 76 6.29 24.56 23.41
CA ALA A 76 7.57 24.15 23.99
C ALA A 76 7.50 24.15 25.52
N ASP A 77 8.01 23.09 26.14
CA ASP A 77 8.15 22.96 27.59
C ASP A 77 9.60 23.22 28.00
N GLY A 78 10.01 24.48 27.87
CA GLY A 78 11.40 24.92 27.96
C GLY A 78 12.05 25.05 26.58
N THR A 79 13.04 25.93 26.47
CA THR A 79 13.72 26.23 25.19
C THR A 79 15.17 25.81 25.17
N GLU A 80 15.75 25.36 26.28
CA GLU A 80 17.19 25.14 26.40
C GLU A 80 17.74 24.19 25.32
N ASP A 81 17.14 23.03 25.12
CA ASP A 81 17.57 22.07 24.09
C ASP A 81 17.27 22.56 22.67
N ALA A 82 16.18 23.31 22.48
CA ALA A 82 15.88 23.97 21.21
C ALA A 82 16.91 25.05 20.87
N ASP A 83 17.35 25.82 21.86
CA ASP A 83 18.36 26.87 21.74
C ASP A 83 19.73 26.26 21.41
N LYS A 84 20.10 25.15 22.06
CA LYS A 84 21.33 24.39 21.75
C LYS A 84 21.30 23.84 20.32
N ALA A 85 20.21 23.19 19.92
CA ALA A 85 20.06 22.64 18.57
C ALA A 85 20.10 23.74 17.51
N ALA A 86 19.33 24.82 17.70
CA ALA A 86 19.28 25.96 16.78
C ALA A 86 20.65 26.66 16.66
N TYR A 87 21.37 26.83 17.77
CA TYR A 87 22.72 27.40 17.75
C TYR A 87 23.69 26.57 16.90
N LEU A 88 23.67 25.24 17.05
CA LEU A 88 24.55 24.34 16.30
C LEU A 88 24.20 24.31 14.80
N MET A 89 22.92 24.47 14.46
CA MET A 89 22.44 24.54 13.08
C MET A 89 22.51 25.94 12.45
N GLY A 90 22.86 26.97 13.22
CA GLY A 90 22.86 28.36 12.76
C GLY A 90 21.46 28.92 12.49
N LEU A 91 20.45 28.44 13.21
CA LEU A 91 19.05 28.82 13.07
C LEU A 91 18.59 29.69 14.25
N ASN A 92 17.47 30.38 14.08
CA ASN A 92 16.77 31.02 15.18
C ASN A 92 15.90 29.99 15.92
N SER A 93 16.07 29.88 17.24
CA SER A 93 15.33 28.92 18.07
C SER A 93 13.82 29.15 18.07
N ALA A 94 13.38 30.41 18.10
CA ALA A 94 11.95 30.73 18.07
C ALA A 94 11.31 30.33 16.74
N ASP A 95 12.03 30.51 15.62
CA ASP A 95 11.55 30.07 14.31
C ASP A 95 11.53 28.55 14.18
N LEU A 96 12.50 27.84 14.77
CA LEU A 96 12.50 26.38 14.83
C LEU A 96 11.29 25.85 15.60
N ILE A 97 11.05 26.35 16.82
CA ILE A 97 9.90 25.95 17.64
C ILE A 97 8.59 26.32 16.94
N LYS A 98 8.51 27.50 16.33
CA LYS A 98 7.32 27.94 15.58
C LYS A 98 7.08 27.04 14.37
N GLY A 99 8.12 26.69 13.61
CA GLY A 99 8.02 25.82 12.44
C GLY A 99 7.57 24.40 12.80
N LEU A 100 8.00 23.89 13.96
CA LEU A 100 7.60 22.58 14.48
C LEU A 100 6.15 22.60 15.01
N CYS A 101 5.78 23.56 15.86
CA CYS A 101 4.44 23.59 16.47
C CYS A 101 3.35 24.15 15.53
N HIS A 102 3.72 25.07 14.64
CA HIS A 102 2.80 25.80 13.75
C HIS A 102 3.37 25.86 12.31
N PRO A 103 3.55 24.70 11.64
CA PRO A 103 4.00 24.65 10.25
C PRO A 103 3.10 25.44 9.31
N ARG A 104 3.71 26.03 8.28
CA ARG A 104 2.97 26.51 7.11
C ARG A 104 2.78 25.33 6.17
N VAL A 105 1.53 24.96 5.94
CA VAL A 105 1.15 23.86 5.06
C VAL A 105 0.42 24.45 3.86
N LYS A 106 0.79 23.99 2.66
CA LYS A 106 0.09 24.38 1.44
C LYS A 106 -1.21 23.58 1.34
N VAL A 107 -2.34 24.27 1.35
CA VAL A 107 -3.68 23.69 1.18
C VAL A 107 -4.24 24.23 -0.13
N GLY A 108 -4.18 23.42 -1.18
CA GLY A 108 -4.48 23.89 -2.54
C GLY A 108 -3.44 24.91 -3.03
N ASN A 109 -3.86 26.14 -3.29
CA ASN A 109 -2.98 27.23 -3.73
C ASN A 109 -2.59 28.21 -2.60
N GLU A 110 -3.11 28.02 -1.39
CA GLU A 110 -2.89 28.93 -0.27
C GLU A 110 -2.01 28.30 0.81
N TRP A 111 -1.25 29.15 1.52
CA TRP A 111 -0.42 28.73 2.64
C TRP A 111 -1.14 29.02 3.95
N VAL A 112 -1.51 27.96 4.67
CA VAL A 112 -2.22 28.06 5.94
C VAL A 112 -1.29 27.64 7.07
N THR A 113 -1.33 28.36 8.18
CA THR A 113 -0.60 27.96 9.40
C THR A 113 -1.47 26.96 10.16
N LYS A 114 -0.96 25.75 10.39
CA LYS A 114 -1.69 24.69 11.08
C LYS A 114 -0.99 24.36 12.40
N GLY A 115 -1.70 24.50 13.52
CA GLY A 115 -1.21 24.03 14.82
C GLY A 115 -1.14 22.51 14.88
N GLN A 116 -0.09 21.98 15.48
CA GLN A 116 0.12 20.54 15.71
C GLN A 116 -0.11 20.16 17.17
N ASN A 117 -0.54 18.92 17.41
CA ASN A 117 -0.58 18.37 18.77
C ASN A 117 0.81 17.83 19.20
N VAL A 118 0.97 17.47 20.48
CA VAL A 118 2.28 17.08 21.05
C VAL A 118 2.90 15.89 20.32
N ALA A 119 2.10 14.86 20.02
CA ALA A 119 2.56 13.68 19.30
C ALA A 119 3.04 14.02 17.88
N GLN A 120 2.32 14.88 17.16
CA GLN A 120 2.71 15.35 15.82
C GLN A 120 4.02 16.14 15.85
N VAL A 121 4.25 16.96 16.87
CA VAL A 121 5.50 17.71 17.01
C VAL A 121 6.67 16.78 17.29
N TYR A 122 6.54 15.82 18.22
CA TYR A 122 7.59 14.83 18.47
C TYR A 122 7.93 14.00 17.23
N TYR A 123 6.91 13.62 16.46
CA TYR A 123 7.11 12.96 15.18
C TYR A 123 7.90 13.85 14.21
N ALA A 124 7.54 15.13 14.08
CA ALA A 124 8.23 16.08 13.20
C ALA A 124 9.69 16.30 13.62
N VAL A 125 10.00 16.33 14.92
CA VAL A 125 11.37 16.42 15.44
C VAL A 125 12.20 15.18 15.10
N GLY A 126 11.62 13.98 15.26
CA GLY A 126 12.26 12.73 14.86
C GLY A 126 12.52 12.66 13.36
N ALA A 127 11.53 13.04 12.55
CA ALA A 127 11.64 13.08 11.10
C ALA A 127 12.71 14.09 10.64
N LEU A 128 12.75 15.30 11.24
CA LEU A 128 13.79 16.29 10.99
C LEU A 128 15.18 15.73 11.31
N SER A 129 15.33 15.08 12.45
CA SER A 129 16.60 14.50 12.90
C SER A 129 17.10 13.40 11.95
N LYS A 130 16.20 12.52 11.52
CA LYS A 130 16.48 11.50 10.49
C LYS A 130 16.93 12.14 9.18
N ALA A 131 16.21 13.16 8.71
CA ALA A 131 16.53 13.85 7.45
C ALA A 131 17.89 14.58 7.50
N VAL A 132 18.24 15.21 8.62
CA VAL A 132 19.56 15.84 8.80
C VAL A 132 20.66 14.78 8.78
N TYR A 133 20.48 13.67 9.48
CA TYR A 133 21.46 12.57 9.50
C TYR A 133 21.66 11.97 8.10
N GLU A 134 20.56 11.64 7.42
CA GLU A 134 20.59 11.06 6.08
C GLU A 134 21.30 11.97 5.08
N LYS A 135 20.96 13.27 5.07
CA LYS A 135 21.58 14.22 4.15
C LYS A 135 23.05 14.47 4.45
N MET A 136 23.42 14.51 5.73
CA MET A 136 24.82 14.58 6.14
C MET A 136 25.58 13.34 5.65
N PHE A 137 25.03 12.14 5.85
CA PHE A 137 25.63 10.88 5.41
C PHE A 137 25.77 10.81 3.89
N LEU A 138 24.73 11.15 3.13
CA LEU A 138 24.78 11.20 1.66
C LEU A 138 25.81 12.22 1.16
N TRP A 139 25.86 13.40 1.79
CA TRP A 139 26.88 14.39 1.47
C TRP A 139 28.29 13.86 1.74
N MET A 140 28.52 13.17 2.86
CA MET A 140 29.79 12.52 3.16
C MET A 140 30.18 11.50 2.09
N VAL A 141 29.24 10.64 1.67
CA VAL A 141 29.47 9.66 0.60
C VAL A 141 29.88 10.36 -0.70
N ILE A 142 29.21 11.45 -1.08
CA ILE A 142 29.58 12.25 -2.25
C ILE A 142 30.99 12.82 -2.10
N ARG A 143 31.31 13.40 -0.93
CA ARG A 143 32.63 13.99 -0.66
C ARG A 143 33.75 12.95 -0.68
N ILE A 144 33.53 11.78 -0.08
CA ILE A 144 34.48 10.65 -0.08
C ILE A 144 34.69 10.17 -1.52
N ASN A 145 33.61 10.00 -2.29
CA ASN A 145 33.69 9.59 -3.69
C ASN A 145 34.48 10.60 -4.52
N GLN A 146 34.33 11.90 -4.29
CA GLN A 146 35.15 12.93 -4.97
C GLN A 146 36.64 12.84 -4.61
N SER A 147 36.97 12.51 -3.36
CA SER A 147 38.37 12.31 -2.94
C SER A 147 38.98 11.02 -3.50
N LEU A 148 38.18 9.96 -3.65
CA LEU A 148 38.62 8.66 -4.14
C LEU A 148 38.52 8.51 -5.67
N ASP A 149 37.78 9.39 -6.35
CA ASP A 149 37.59 9.34 -7.79
C ASP A 149 38.92 9.56 -8.54
N THR A 150 39.20 8.67 -9.49
CA THR A 150 40.41 8.79 -10.31
C THR A 150 40.05 9.39 -11.65
N LYS A 151 40.57 10.58 -11.94
CA LYS A 151 40.34 11.30 -13.21
C LYS A 151 40.79 10.57 -14.48
N GLN A 152 41.44 9.41 -14.34
CA GLN A 152 41.81 8.57 -15.48
C GLN A 152 40.64 7.63 -15.84
N PRO A 153 40.19 7.62 -17.11
CA PRO A 153 39.14 6.72 -17.53
C PRO A 153 39.60 5.27 -17.38
N ARG A 154 38.86 4.48 -16.59
CA ARG A 154 39.12 3.06 -16.38
C ARG A 154 38.16 2.22 -17.19
N GLN A 155 38.68 1.21 -17.89
CA GLN A 155 37.87 0.26 -18.66
C GLN A 155 37.30 -0.88 -17.79
N TYR A 156 37.90 -1.14 -16.62
CA TYR A 156 37.57 -2.27 -15.74
C TYR A 156 37.41 -1.82 -14.30
N PHE A 157 36.49 -2.45 -13.57
CA PHE A 157 36.27 -2.23 -12.14
C PHE A 157 35.95 -3.56 -11.45
N ILE A 158 36.12 -3.59 -10.14
CA ILE A 158 35.60 -4.63 -9.26
C ILE A 158 34.58 -3.95 -8.36
N GLY A 159 33.35 -4.47 -8.34
CA GLY A 159 32.32 -4.06 -7.40
C GLY A 159 32.29 -5.02 -6.22
N VAL A 160 32.33 -4.49 -5.00
CA VAL A 160 32.06 -5.25 -3.78
C VAL A 160 30.69 -4.83 -3.29
N LEU A 161 29.76 -5.77 -3.18
CA LEU A 161 28.43 -5.52 -2.64
C LEU A 161 28.43 -5.91 -1.17
N ASP A 162 28.33 -4.90 -0.30
CA ASP A 162 28.20 -5.05 1.14
C ASP A 162 26.83 -4.51 1.56
N ILE A 163 25.93 -5.42 1.94
CA ILE A 163 24.59 -5.08 2.41
C ILE A 163 24.28 -5.87 3.68
N ALA A 164 23.31 -5.40 4.45
CA ALA A 164 22.78 -6.16 5.57
C ALA A 164 22.30 -7.55 5.12
N GLY A 165 22.61 -8.57 5.92
CA GLY A 165 22.11 -9.93 5.70
C GLY A 165 20.61 -10.03 5.87
N PHE A 166 20.06 -11.21 5.63
CA PHE A 166 18.64 -11.48 5.87
C PHE A 166 18.34 -11.38 7.37
N GLU A 167 17.35 -10.57 7.76
CA GLU A 167 17.00 -10.27 9.15
C GLU A 167 15.64 -10.91 9.52
N ILE A 168 15.62 -11.66 10.62
CA ILE A 168 14.40 -12.21 11.21
C ILE A 168 14.41 -11.86 12.70
N PHE A 169 13.65 -10.83 13.08
CA PHE A 169 13.48 -10.42 14.46
C PHE A 169 12.09 -10.81 14.98
N ASP A 170 11.89 -10.67 16.30
CA ASP A 170 10.54 -10.80 16.90
C ASP A 170 9.60 -9.66 16.47
N PHE A 171 10.15 -8.52 16.03
CA PHE A 171 9.40 -7.38 15.54
C PHE A 171 10.01 -6.85 14.24
N ASN A 172 9.44 -7.21 13.09
CA ASN A 172 9.90 -6.79 11.77
C ASN A 172 9.00 -5.69 11.21
N THR A 173 9.58 -4.56 10.80
CA THR A 173 8.86 -3.45 10.18
C THR A 173 9.26 -3.26 8.71
N PHE A 174 8.86 -2.14 8.11
CA PHE A 174 9.09 -1.83 6.70
C PHE A 174 10.57 -1.91 6.30
N GLU A 175 11.46 -1.49 7.18
CA GLU A 175 12.91 -1.50 6.98
C GLU A 175 13.42 -2.94 6.78
N GLN A 176 13.00 -3.88 7.63
CA GLN A 176 13.32 -5.31 7.48
C GLN A 176 12.75 -5.87 6.17
N LEU A 177 11.55 -5.44 5.73
CA LEU A 177 11.00 -5.88 4.45
C LEU A 177 11.93 -5.46 3.29
N CYS A 178 12.41 -4.22 3.27
CA CYS A 178 13.32 -3.72 2.22
C CYS A 178 14.67 -4.46 2.23
N ILE A 179 15.23 -4.73 3.41
CA ILE A 179 16.47 -5.51 3.57
C ILE A 179 16.26 -6.94 3.06
N ASN A 180 15.20 -7.61 3.50
CA ASN A 180 14.90 -8.99 3.13
C ASN A 180 14.54 -9.12 1.65
N PHE A 181 13.84 -8.14 1.07
CA PHE A 181 13.56 -8.06 -0.37
C PHE A 181 14.86 -7.95 -1.20
N THR A 182 15.80 -7.13 -0.76
CA THR A 182 17.11 -7.02 -1.41
C THR A 182 17.86 -8.36 -1.35
N ASN A 183 17.86 -9.02 -0.19
CA ASN A 183 18.44 -10.35 -0.02
C ASN A 183 17.77 -11.42 -0.89
N GLU A 184 16.43 -11.39 -1.02
CA GLU A 184 15.67 -12.27 -1.93
C GLU A 184 16.12 -12.09 -3.39
N LYS A 185 16.25 -10.84 -3.85
CA LYS A 185 16.76 -10.52 -5.19
C LYS A 185 18.19 -10.98 -5.42
N LEU A 186 19.08 -10.83 -4.44
CA LEU A 186 20.46 -11.31 -4.54
C LEU A 186 20.54 -12.83 -4.54
N GLN A 187 19.70 -13.51 -3.77
CA GLN A 187 19.61 -14.97 -3.82
C GLN A 187 19.09 -15.44 -5.17
N GLN A 188 18.08 -14.76 -5.75
CA GLN A 188 17.61 -15.07 -7.10
C GLN A 188 18.69 -14.82 -8.15
N PHE A 189 19.47 -13.74 -8.03
CA PHE A 189 20.61 -13.48 -8.90
C PHE A 189 21.65 -14.61 -8.81
N PHE A 190 21.96 -15.08 -7.61
CA PHE A 190 22.82 -16.25 -7.41
C PHE A 190 22.23 -17.50 -8.06
N ASN A 191 20.93 -17.80 -7.84
CA ASN A 191 20.29 -18.98 -8.40
C ASN A 191 20.34 -18.94 -9.94
N HIS A 192 20.01 -17.80 -10.52
CA HIS A 192 20.05 -17.61 -11.97
C HIS A 192 21.47 -17.73 -12.52
N HIS A 193 22.46 -17.12 -11.87
CA HIS A 193 23.85 -17.18 -12.35
C HIS A 193 24.46 -18.57 -12.20
N MET A 194 24.35 -19.17 -11.02
CA MET A 194 24.97 -20.45 -10.70
C MET A 194 24.31 -21.62 -11.39
N PHE A 195 22.97 -21.60 -11.58
CA PHE A 195 22.23 -22.75 -12.10
C PHE A 195 21.77 -22.55 -13.53
N VAL A 196 21.31 -21.37 -13.92
CA VAL A 196 20.73 -21.17 -15.27
C VAL A 196 21.82 -20.77 -16.26
N LEU A 197 22.48 -19.64 -16.03
CA LEU A 197 23.47 -19.09 -16.97
C LEU A 197 24.67 -20.02 -17.19
N GLU A 198 25.12 -20.72 -16.14
CA GLU A 198 26.22 -21.68 -16.23
C GLU A 198 25.89 -22.85 -17.20
N GLN A 199 24.65 -23.35 -17.17
CA GLN A 199 24.17 -24.42 -18.05
C GLN A 199 23.86 -23.92 -19.47
N GLU A 200 23.35 -22.70 -19.60
CA GLU A 200 23.14 -22.05 -20.91
C GLU A 200 24.46 -21.87 -21.67
N GLU A 201 25.53 -21.49 -20.98
CA GLU A 201 26.87 -21.39 -21.58
C GLU A 201 27.37 -22.77 -22.04
N TYR A 202 27.11 -23.85 -21.29
CA TYR A 202 27.46 -25.21 -21.74
C TYR A 202 26.71 -25.62 -23.01
N LYS A 203 25.41 -25.31 -23.08
CA LYS A 203 24.60 -25.55 -24.27
C LYS A 203 25.11 -24.75 -25.46
N LYS A 204 25.47 -23.47 -25.24
CA LYS A 204 26.03 -22.58 -26.27
C LYS A 204 27.39 -23.04 -26.77
N GLU A 205 28.23 -23.57 -25.88
CA GLU A 205 29.52 -24.17 -26.22
C GLU A 205 29.40 -25.59 -26.80
N GLY A 206 28.18 -26.13 -26.94
CA GLY A 206 27.95 -27.46 -27.52
C GLY A 206 28.54 -28.60 -26.68
N ILE A 207 28.69 -28.38 -25.38
CA ILE A 207 29.17 -29.40 -24.45
C ILE A 207 28.04 -30.40 -24.20
N GLU A 208 28.37 -31.68 -24.24
CA GLU A 208 27.44 -32.74 -23.84
C GLU A 208 27.06 -32.56 -22.35
N TRP A 209 25.88 -31.99 -22.12
CA TRP A 209 25.37 -31.66 -20.81
C TRP A 209 23.85 -31.88 -20.76
N THR A 210 23.40 -32.63 -19.76
CA THR A 210 21.97 -32.78 -19.48
C THR A 210 21.56 -31.68 -18.51
N PHE A 211 20.57 -30.88 -18.91
CA PHE A 211 20.05 -29.81 -18.06
C PHE A 211 19.53 -30.38 -16.73
N ILE A 212 19.96 -29.78 -15.63
CA ILE A 212 19.55 -30.14 -14.28
C ILE A 212 18.74 -28.96 -13.74
N ASP A 213 17.44 -29.18 -13.53
CA ASP A 213 16.61 -28.24 -12.81
C ASP A 213 16.73 -28.48 -11.30
N PHE A 214 17.04 -27.41 -10.57
CA PHE A 214 17.15 -27.43 -9.11
C PHE A 214 15.89 -26.89 -8.41
N GLY A 215 14.92 -26.35 -9.15
CA GLY A 215 13.63 -25.88 -8.61
C GLY A 215 13.75 -24.71 -7.62
N MET A 216 14.86 -23.97 -7.65
CA MET A 216 15.12 -22.85 -6.74
C MET A 216 14.83 -21.52 -7.44
N ASP A 217 13.54 -21.25 -7.67
CA ASP A 217 13.07 -20.00 -8.26
C ASP A 217 12.32 -19.16 -7.22
N LEU A 218 12.84 -17.96 -6.96
CA LEU A 218 12.30 -16.99 -6.02
C LEU A 218 11.49 -15.89 -6.72
N GLN A 219 11.32 -15.97 -8.04
CA GLN A 219 10.66 -14.92 -8.83
C GLN A 219 9.22 -14.66 -8.34
N ALA A 220 8.50 -15.69 -7.90
CA ALA A 220 7.15 -15.53 -7.36
C ALA A 220 7.09 -14.64 -6.09
N CYS A 221 8.08 -14.74 -5.20
CA CYS A 221 8.15 -13.89 -4.00
C CYS A 221 8.59 -12.47 -4.36
N ILE A 222 9.52 -12.32 -5.31
CA ILE A 222 9.98 -11.01 -5.78
C ILE A 222 8.84 -10.27 -6.47
N ASP A 223 8.09 -10.97 -7.32
CA ASP A 223 6.95 -10.40 -8.05
C ASP A 223 5.82 -9.99 -7.09
N LEU A 224 5.56 -10.78 -6.04
CA LEU A 224 4.61 -10.43 -4.98
C LEU A 224 4.94 -9.07 -4.33
N ILE A 225 6.23 -8.72 -4.22
CA ILE A 225 6.67 -7.47 -3.58
C ILE A 225 6.71 -6.31 -4.59
N GLU A 226 7.30 -6.53 -5.78
CA GLU A 226 7.69 -5.46 -6.72
C GLU A 226 6.73 -5.23 -7.87
N LYS A 227 6.00 -6.26 -8.34
CA LYS A 227 5.17 -6.12 -9.54
C LYS A 227 3.97 -5.20 -9.28
N PRO A 228 3.34 -4.67 -10.35
CA PRO A 228 2.06 -3.99 -10.23
C PRO A 228 1.04 -4.84 -9.45
N MET A 229 0.29 -4.22 -8.54
CA MET A 229 -0.57 -4.89 -7.56
C MET A 229 0.17 -5.75 -6.51
N GLY A 230 1.49 -5.69 -6.43
CA GLY A 230 2.29 -6.25 -5.36
C GLY A 230 2.32 -5.34 -4.12
N ILE A 231 3.05 -5.77 -3.08
CA ILE A 231 3.07 -5.11 -1.77
C ILE A 231 3.51 -3.63 -1.87
N MET A 232 4.59 -3.34 -2.61
CA MET A 232 5.10 -1.96 -2.74
C MET A 232 4.12 -1.06 -3.50
N SER A 233 3.55 -1.57 -4.60
CA SER A 233 2.55 -0.83 -5.39
C SER A 233 1.28 -0.52 -4.61
N ILE A 234 0.77 -1.48 -3.80
CA ILE A 234 -0.39 -1.24 -2.93
C ILE A 234 -0.05 -0.22 -1.85
N LEU A 235 1.17 -0.27 -1.29
CA LEU A 235 1.62 0.68 -0.27
C LEU A 235 1.71 2.10 -0.82
N GLU A 236 2.31 2.27 -2.00
CA GLU A 236 2.40 3.56 -2.69
C GLU A 236 1.03 4.13 -3.03
N GLU A 237 0.12 3.32 -3.58
CA GLU A 237 -1.25 3.75 -3.86
C GLU A 237 -1.97 4.19 -2.57
N GLU A 238 -1.97 3.36 -1.52
CA GLU A 238 -2.59 3.69 -0.22
C GLU A 238 -1.98 4.95 0.41
N CYS A 239 -0.69 5.24 0.18
CA CYS A 239 -0.09 6.48 0.66
C CYS A 239 -0.74 7.74 0.06
N MET A 240 -1.29 7.65 -1.15
CA MET A 240 -1.94 8.77 -1.85
C MET A 240 -3.38 9.02 -1.39
N PHE A 241 -4.04 8.05 -0.74
CA PHE A 241 -5.40 8.21 -0.24
C PHE A 241 -5.42 8.93 1.12
N PRO A 242 -6.12 10.08 1.27
CA PRO A 242 -6.11 10.85 2.52
C PRO A 242 -6.70 10.13 3.74
N LYS A 243 -7.62 9.18 3.52
CA LYS A 243 -8.29 8.40 4.58
C LYS A 243 -7.74 6.98 4.74
N ALA A 244 -6.69 6.61 4.00
CA ALA A 244 -6.06 5.31 4.16
C ALA A 244 -5.35 5.22 5.52
N SER A 245 -5.33 4.01 6.06
CA SER A 245 -4.68 3.65 7.32
C SER A 245 -3.97 2.30 7.14
N ASP A 246 -3.08 1.94 8.07
CA ASP A 246 -2.39 0.65 7.97
C ASP A 246 -3.41 -0.52 7.98
N ALA A 247 -4.58 -0.34 8.58
CA ALA A 247 -5.68 -1.30 8.53
C ALA A 247 -6.31 -1.45 7.11
N THR A 248 -6.47 -0.35 6.37
CA THR A 248 -6.98 -0.43 4.98
C THR A 248 -5.93 -1.04 4.06
N PHE A 249 -4.66 -0.73 4.28
CA PHE A 249 -3.54 -1.38 3.59
C PHE A 249 -3.53 -2.89 3.82
N LYS A 250 -3.69 -3.35 5.07
CA LYS A 250 -3.83 -4.77 5.41
C LYS A 250 -4.97 -5.44 4.66
N ALA A 251 -6.15 -4.82 4.64
CA ALA A 251 -7.32 -5.37 3.99
C ALA A 251 -7.05 -5.59 2.48
N LYS A 252 -6.49 -4.58 1.79
CA LYS A 252 -6.12 -4.70 0.38
C LYS A 252 -5.08 -5.79 0.12
N LEU A 253 -4.05 -5.91 0.97
CA LEU A 253 -3.07 -7.00 0.86
C LEU A 253 -3.74 -8.37 0.94
N TYR A 254 -4.66 -8.54 1.88
CA TYR A 254 -5.38 -9.81 2.07
C TYR A 254 -6.29 -10.10 0.87
N ASP A 255 -7.06 -9.13 0.40
CA ASP A 255 -7.96 -9.32 -0.75
C ASP A 255 -7.19 -9.66 -2.04
N ASN A 256 -6.00 -9.08 -2.22
CA ASN A 256 -5.19 -9.27 -3.41
C ASN A 256 -4.36 -10.57 -3.39
N HIS A 257 -3.86 -11.00 -2.23
CA HIS A 257 -2.84 -12.05 -2.16
C HIS A 257 -3.22 -13.28 -1.32
N LEU A 258 -4.10 -13.15 -0.33
CA LEU A 258 -4.42 -14.29 0.54
C LEU A 258 -5.11 -15.40 -0.24
N GLY A 259 -4.55 -16.61 -0.21
CA GLY A 259 -5.06 -17.77 -0.94
C GLY A 259 -4.78 -17.77 -2.45
N LYS A 260 -4.22 -16.67 -2.99
CA LYS A 260 -3.81 -16.52 -4.39
C LYS A 260 -2.30 -16.67 -4.57
N SER A 261 -1.53 -16.16 -3.61
CA SER A 261 -0.06 -16.16 -3.64
C SER A 261 0.48 -17.11 -2.57
N ASN A 262 1.22 -18.15 -2.99
CA ASN A 262 1.76 -19.16 -2.07
C ASN A 262 2.72 -18.58 -1.02
N ASN A 263 3.43 -17.50 -1.38
CA ASN A 263 4.38 -16.82 -0.51
C ASN A 263 3.71 -15.89 0.53
N PHE A 264 2.40 -15.64 0.44
CA PHE A 264 1.67 -14.76 1.36
C PHE A 264 0.80 -15.57 2.33
N GLN A 265 1.02 -15.41 3.63
CA GLN A 265 0.35 -16.20 4.66
C GLN A 265 -0.20 -15.33 5.80
N LYS A 266 -1.16 -15.90 6.56
CA LYS A 266 -1.59 -15.31 7.84
C LYS A 266 -0.52 -15.59 8.91
N PRO A 267 -0.26 -14.63 9.81
CA PRO A 267 0.68 -14.81 10.90
C PRO A 267 0.17 -15.85 11.90
N ARG A 268 1.11 -16.55 12.54
CA ARG A 268 0.77 -17.51 13.59
C ARG A 268 0.58 -16.74 14.89
N ASN A 269 -0.64 -16.77 15.44
CA ASN A 269 -0.92 -16.14 16.72
C ASN A 269 -0.25 -16.92 17.85
N VAL A 270 0.88 -16.41 18.35
CA VAL A 270 1.61 -16.96 19.50
C VAL A 270 1.47 -16.01 20.68
N LYS A 271 1.00 -16.53 21.83
CA LYS A 271 0.81 -15.74 23.06
C LYS A 271 2.15 -15.20 23.54
N GLY A 272 2.27 -13.88 23.67
CA GLY A 272 3.49 -13.19 24.15
C GLY A 272 4.43 -12.69 23.06
N LYS A 273 4.15 -12.94 21.77
CA LYS A 273 4.88 -12.32 20.66
C LYS A 273 4.29 -10.97 20.26
N PRO A 274 5.10 -10.03 19.74
CA PRO A 274 4.60 -8.79 19.16
C PRO A 274 3.56 -9.04 18.07
N GLU A 275 2.60 -8.12 17.93
CA GLU A 275 1.54 -8.25 16.92
C GLU A 275 2.13 -8.24 15.51
N ALA A 276 1.76 -9.22 14.69
CA ALA A 276 2.08 -9.29 13.28
C ALA A 276 0.80 -9.27 12.45
N HIS A 277 0.87 -8.70 11.25
CA HIS A 277 -0.30 -8.47 10.41
C HIS A 277 -0.34 -9.37 9.18
N PHE A 278 0.82 -9.76 8.64
CA PHE A 278 0.96 -10.76 7.58
C PHE A 278 2.31 -11.45 7.68
N SER A 279 2.45 -12.59 7.01
CA SER A 279 3.72 -13.33 6.93
C SER A 279 4.11 -13.56 5.49
N LEU A 280 5.40 -13.44 5.20
CA LEU A 280 5.96 -13.83 3.91
C LEU A 280 6.84 -15.06 4.06
N VAL A 281 6.70 -15.97 3.09
CA VAL A 281 7.60 -17.11 2.93
C VAL A 281 8.72 -16.69 2.00
N HIS A 282 9.83 -16.29 2.60
CA HIS A 282 11.09 -15.99 1.92
C HIS A 282 11.94 -17.25 1.74
N TYR A 283 13.00 -17.16 0.95
CA TYR A 283 13.95 -18.26 0.78
C TYR A 283 14.58 -18.72 2.10
N ALA A 284 14.86 -17.78 3.00
CA ALA A 284 15.53 -18.03 4.29
C ALA A 284 14.57 -18.46 5.41
N GLY A 285 13.26 -18.31 5.23
CA GLY A 285 12.27 -18.66 6.25
C GLY A 285 10.99 -17.81 6.16
N THR A 286 10.03 -18.13 7.01
CA THR A 286 8.82 -17.33 7.16
C THR A 286 9.09 -16.15 8.09
N VAL A 287 8.77 -14.94 7.65
CA VAL A 287 8.95 -13.71 8.43
C VAL A 287 7.59 -13.07 8.68
N ASP A 288 7.32 -12.76 9.94
CA ASP A 288 6.11 -12.09 10.40
C ASP A 288 6.34 -10.57 10.44
N TYR A 289 5.56 -9.81 9.66
CA TYR A 289 5.70 -8.36 9.53
C TYR A 289 4.60 -7.60 10.27
N ASN A 290 5.00 -6.54 10.98
CA ASN A 290 4.11 -5.57 11.59
C ASN A 290 4.02 -4.34 10.69
N ILE A 291 2.81 -3.99 10.26
CA ILE A 291 2.54 -2.87 9.33
C ILE A 291 2.34 -1.51 10.01
N ASN A 292 2.41 -1.44 11.34
CA ASN A 292 2.13 -0.21 12.05
C ASN A 292 3.10 0.88 11.60
N ASN A 293 2.54 2.04 11.29
CA ASN A 293 3.21 3.21 10.76
C ASN A 293 3.86 3.00 9.37
N TRP A 294 3.53 1.97 8.60
CA TRP A 294 4.11 1.79 7.26
C TRP A 294 3.72 2.90 6.31
N LEU A 295 2.43 3.29 6.28
CA LEU A 295 2.00 4.40 5.45
C LEU A 295 2.69 5.71 5.85
N VAL A 296 2.90 5.92 7.14
CA VAL A 296 3.60 7.11 7.66
C VAL A 296 5.08 7.08 7.30
N LYS A 297 5.74 5.93 7.45
CA LYS A 297 7.15 5.73 7.07
C LYS A 297 7.39 5.91 5.58
N ASN A 298 6.46 5.47 4.73
CA ASN A 298 6.56 5.56 3.28
C ASN A 298 6.14 6.94 2.73
N LYS A 299 5.23 7.65 3.41
CA LYS A 299 4.91 9.05 3.09
C LYS A 299 6.05 10.01 3.39
N ASP A 300 6.95 9.61 4.30
CA ASP A 300 8.00 10.44 4.91
C ASP A 300 7.57 11.91 5.05
N PRO A 301 6.46 12.19 5.79
CA PRO A 301 5.84 13.51 5.83
C PRO A 301 6.73 14.46 6.62
N LEU A 302 7.78 14.93 5.97
CA LEU A 302 8.61 15.98 6.47
C LEU A 302 7.90 17.31 6.23
N ASN A 303 7.91 18.16 7.25
CA ASN A 303 7.34 19.50 7.18
C ASN A 303 8.01 20.31 6.07
N GLU A 304 7.27 20.65 5.00
CA GLU A 304 7.79 21.41 3.84
C GLU A 304 8.47 22.73 4.25
N THR A 305 8.01 23.36 5.34
CA THR A 305 8.62 24.59 5.89
C THR A 305 10.07 24.35 6.35
N VAL A 306 10.37 23.15 6.81
CA VAL A 306 11.70 22.74 7.32
C VAL A 306 12.53 22.04 6.23
N VAL A 307 11.87 21.33 5.30
CA VAL A 307 12.50 20.62 4.17
C VAL A 307 13.02 21.56 3.10
N GLY A 308 12.35 22.71 2.88
CA GLY A 308 12.76 23.74 1.93
C GLY A 308 14.18 24.27 2.14
N LEU A 309 14.77 23.99 3.31
CA LEU A 309 16.15 24.32 3.63
C LEU A 309 17.19 23.28 3.13
N TYR A 310 16.80 22.10 2.62
CA TYR A 310 17.73 20.97 2.52
C TYR A 310 17.57 19.98 1.31
N GLN A 311 16.87 20.23 0.20
CA GLN A 311 16.64 19.20 -0.87
C GLN A 311 17.89 18.91 -1.75
N LYS A 312 18.24 17.68 -2.19
CA LYS A 312 17.53 16.67 -3.05
C LYS A 312 18.18 15.24 -3.07
N SER A 313 17.38 14.24 -3.48
CA SER A 313 17.64 13.09 -4.41
C SER A 313 17.45 11.63 -3.88
N THR A 314 16.75 10.79 -4.66
CA THR A 314 16.56 9.33 -4.48
C THR A 314 16.40 8.63 -5.84
N GLU A 315 17.22 7.60 -6.14
CA GLU A 315 16.91 6.39 -6.95
C GLU A 315 18.18 5.54 -7.19
N ASN A 316 18.29 4.30 -6.66
CA ASN A 316 19.56 3.53 -6.70
C ASN A 316 19.45 2.00 -7.01
N LEU A 317 18.36 1.31 -6.68
CA LEU A 317 18.37 -0.17 -6.65
C LEU A 317 18.37 -0.85 -8.04
N ASN A 318 17.56 -0.38 -8.99
CA ASN A 318 17.50 -0.96 -10.33
C ASN A 318 18.81 -0.81 -11.10
N LYS A 319 19.46 0.34 -10.94
CA LYS A 319 20.78 0.61 -11.52
C LYS A 319 21.84 -0.35 -10.98
N LEU A 320 21.82 -0.63 -9.67
CA LEU A 320 22.70 -1.62 -9.06
C LEU A 320 22.48 -3.02 -9.67
N MET A 321 21.23 -3.49 -9.76
CA MET A 321 20.94 -4.82 -10.31
C MET A 321 21.34 -4.96 -11.79
N THR A 322 21.18 -3.92 -12.59
CA THR A 322 21.64 -3.90 -13.99
C THR A 322 23.17 -4.00 -14.08
N ASN A 323 23.89 -3.27 -13.23
CA ASN A 323 25.36 -3.33 -13.17
C ASN A 323 25.88 -4.70 -12.70
N LEU A 324 25.20 -5.35 -11.75
CA LEU A 324 25.58 -6.70 -11.30
C LEU A 324 25.39 -7.73 -12.41
N ARG A 325 24.32 -7.61 -13.23
CA ARG A 325 24.07 -8.51 -14.36
C ARG A 325 25.07 -8.35 -15.51
N SER A 326 25.70 -7.18 -15.66
CA SER A 326 26.68 -6.93 -16.71
C SER A 326 28.13 -7.29 -16.33
N THR A 327 28.36 -7.72 -15.07
CA THR A 327 29.68 -8.08 -14.55
C THR A 327 29.80 -9.59 -14.29
N HIS A 328 31.03 -10.08 -14.12
CA HIS A 328 31.28 -11.47 -13.73
C HIS A 328 31.30 -11.60 -12.20
N PRO A 329 30.31 -12.28 -11.58
CA PRO A 329 30.18 -12.30 -10.13
C PRO A 329 31.12 -13.33 -9.49
N HIS A 330 31.66 -12.97 -8.33
CA HIS A 330 32.37 -13.87 -7.43
C HIS A 330 31.64 -13.89 -6.08
N PHE A 331 31.25 -15.08 -5.61
CA PHE A 331 30.42 -15.21 -4.41
C PHE A 331 31.23 -15.65 -3.19
N VAL A 332 30.98 -15.01 -2.04
CA VAL A 332 31.41 -15.44 -0.72
C VAL A 332 30.15 -15.66 0.13
N ARG A 333 29.99 -16.86 0.69
CA ARG A 333 28.83 -17.21 1.53
C ARG A 333 29.25 -17.29 2.99
N CYS A 334 28.89 -16.27 3.76
CA CYS A 334 29.10 -16.24 5.21
C CYS A 334 28.00 -17.06 5.91
N ILE A 335 28.37 -17.81 6.95
CA ILE A 335 27.45 -18.64 7.75
C ILE A 335 27.55 -18.20 9.20
N ILE A 336 26.42 -17.89 9.81
CA ILE A 336 26.34 -17.52 11.22
C ILE A 336 26.48 -18.78 12.07
N PRO A 337 27.49 -18.86 12.97
CA PRO A 337 27.72 -20.07 13.75
C PRO A 337 26.78 -20.21 14.95
N ASN A 338 26.33 -19.11 15.56
CA ASN A 338 25.41 -19.08 16.70
C ASN A 338 24.73 -17.70 16.81
N GLU A 339 23.58 -17.63 17.49
CA GLU A 339 22.85 -16.36 17.72
C GLU A 339 23.35 -15.59 18.95
N THR A 340 24.06 -16.27 19.86
CA THR A 340 24.59 -15.68 21.10
C THR A 340 25.87 -14.85 20.90
N LYS A 341 26.29 -14.62 19.65
CA LYS A 341 27.50 -13.88 19.25
C LYS A 341 28.77 -14.37 19.97
N THR A 342 28.82 -15.64 20.35
CA THR A 342 29.91 -16.21 21.15
C THR A 342 30.96 -16.84 20.24
N PRO A 343 32.23 -16.37 20.26
CA PRO A 343 33.29 -16.97 19.46
C PRO A 343 33.49 -18.46 19.79
N GLY A 344 33.64 -19.30 18.75
CA GLY A 344 33.89 -20.74 18.89
C GLY A 344 32.67 -21.61 19.21
N ALA A 345 31.52 -21.02 19.59
CA ALA A 345 30.26 -21.75 19.72
C ALA A 345 29.64 -22.02 18.35
N MET A 346 29.01 -23.19 18.18
CA MET A 346 28.40 -23.60 16.91
C MET A 346 27.06 -24.30 17.14
N GLU A 347 26.01 -23.77 16.53
CA GLU A 347 24.65 -24.30 16.56
C GLU A 347 24.35 -25.04 15.26
N ASN A 348 24.51 -26.37 15.30
CA ASN A 348 24.32 -27.21 14.12
C ASN A 348 22.93 -27.07 13.45
N PRO A 349 21.80 -26.97 14.18
CA PRO A 349 20.49 -26.76 13.54
C PRO A 349 20.41 -25.47 12.74
N LEU A 350 20.95 -24.37 13.28
CA LEU A 350 21.01 -23.06 12.62
C LEU A 350 21.86 -23.12 11.35
N VAL A 351 23.02 -23.77 11.43
CA VAL A 351 23.92 -23.93 10.27
C VAL A 351 23.31 -24.84 9.21
N MET A 352 22.65 -25.94 9.62
CA MET A 352 21.96 -26.82 8.67
C MET A 352 20.82 -26.11 7.95
N HIS A 353 20.08 -25.24 8.64
CA HIS A 353 19.06 -24.40 8.04
C HIS A 353 19.65 -23.46 6.99
N GLN A 354 20.72 -22.72 7.34
CA GLN A 354 21.42 -21.81 6.44
C GLN A 354 21.98 -22.50 5.19
N LEU A 355 22.60 -23.67 5.34
CA LEU A 355 23.16 -24.43 4.21
C LEU A 355 22.11 -24.86 3.19
N ARG A 356 20.86 -25.11 3.66
CA ARG A 356 19.73 -25.46 2.79
C ARG A 356 19.15 -24.23 2.11
N CYS A 357 18.81 -23.18 2.87
CA CYS A 357 18.15 -22.01 2.29
C CYS A 357 19.06 -21.22 1.34
N ASN A 358 20.36 -21.15 1.62
CA ASN A 358 21.31 -20.44 0.76
C ASN A 358 21.66 -21.22 -0.53
N GLY A 359 21.12 -22.43 -0.71
CA GLY A 359 21.39 -23.29 -1.88
C GLY A 359 22.83 -23.79 -1.96
N VAL A 360 23.52 -23.91 -0.82
CA VAL A 360 24.95 -24.29 -0.77
C VAL A 360 25.14 -25.71 -1.28
N LEU A 361 24.24 -26.63 -0.91
CA LEU A 361 24.31 -28.03 -1.34
C LEU A 361 24.13 -28.15 -2.86
N GLU A 362 23.16 -27.44 -3.42
CA GLU A 362 22.88 -27.38 -4.86
C GLU A 362 24.03 -26.70 -5.61
N GLY A 363 24.58 -25.61 -5.05
CA GLY A 363 25.79 -24.95 -5.55
C GLY A 363 26.98 -25.91 -5.64
N ILE A 364 27.25 -26.68 -4.58
CA ILE A 364 28.31 -27.70 -4.58
C ILE A 364 28.01 -28.80 -5.59
N ARG A 365 26.75 -29.26 -5.72
CA ARG A 365 26.36 -30.29 -6.69
C ARG A 365 26.64 -29.84 -8.12
N ILE A 366 26.31 -28.59 -8.49
CA ILE A 366 26.57 -28.09 -9.84
C ILE A 366 28.06 -27.86 -10.06
N CYS A 367 28.78 -27.24 -9.12
CA CYS A 367 30.23 -27.05 -9.24
C CYS A 367 31.00 -28.37 -9.35
N ARG A 368 30.55 -29.42 -8.64
CA ARG A 368 31.17 -30.74 -8.71
C ARG A 368 30.92 -31.41 -10.05
N LYS A 369 29.72 -31.25 -10.64
CA LYS A 369 29.35 -31.86 -11.92
C LYS A 369 29.86 -31.05 -13.13
N GLY A 370 29.91 -29.73 -13.00
CA GLY A 370 30.28 -28.77 -14.03
C GLY A 370 31.78 -28.53 -14.16
N PHE A 371 32.11 -27.50 -14.93
CA PHE A 371 33.47 -27.15 -15.34
C PHE A 371 33.68 -25.63 -15.20
N PRO A 372 33.94 -25.13 -13.97
CA PRO A 372 33.91 -23.70 -13.67
C PRO A 372 35.05 -22.90 -14.33
N ASN A 373 36.16 -23.56 -14.70
CA ASN A 373 37.29 -22.89 -15.33
C ASN A 373 37.22 -23.02 -16.85
N ARG A 374 37.26 -21.89 -17.56
CA ARG A 374 37.14 -21.84 -19.02
C ARG A 374 38.32 -21.09 -19.62
N ILE A 375 38.98 -21.68 -20.62
CA ILE A 375 40.16 -21.10 -21.29
C ILE A 375 39.94 -21.16 -22.80
N LEU A 376 40.25 -20.07 -23.50
CA LEU A 376 40.23 -20.03 -24.97
C LEU A 376 41.33 -20.95 -25.54
N TYR A 377 41.03 -21.63 -26.65
CA TYR A 377 42.00 -22.54 -27.27
C TYR A 377 43.31 -21.85 -27.69
N GLY A 378 43.26 -20.59 -28.12
CA GLY A 378 44.45 -19.81 -28.46
C GLY A 378 45.38 -19.61 -27.26
N ASP A 379 44.81 -19.18 -26.13
CA ASP A 379 45.55 -18.97 -24.88
C ASP A 379 46.10 -20.29 -24.33
N PHE A 380 45.30 -21.35 -24.39
CA PHE A 380 45.75 -22.69 -23.98
C PHE A 380 46.95 -23.15 -24.83
N LYS A 381 46.81 -23.11 -26.16
CA LYS A 381 47.90 -23.47 -27.09
C LYS A 381 49.15 -22.65 -26.81
N GLN A 382 49.02 -21.32 -26.71
CA GLN A 382 50.17 -20.45 -26.48
C GLN A 382 50.86 -20.74 -25.14
N ARG A 383 50.08 -20.98 -24.07
CA ARG A 383 50.60 -21.17 -22.72
C ARG A 383 51.25 -22.54 -22.53
N TYR A 384 50.69 -23.59 -23.13
CA TYR A 384 51.08 -24.98 -22.82
C TYR A 384 51.82 -25.70 -23.95
N ARG A 385 51.96 -25.10 -25.13
CA ARG A 385 52.79 -25.65 -26.22
C ARG A 385 54.21 -26.02 -25.78
N ILE A 386 54.77 -25.27 -24.83
CA ILE A 386 56.09 -25.53 -24.27
C ILE A 386 56.20 -26.87 -23.53
N LEU A 387 55.09 -27.45 -23.06
CA LEU A 387 55.09 -28.73 -22.34
C LEU A 387 55.40 -29.90 -23.28
N ASN A 388 54.90 -29.83 -24.51
CA ASN A 388 55.19 -30.83 -25.53
C ASN A 388 55.26 -30.17 -26.93
N PRO A 389 56.44 -29.65 -27.31
CA PRO A 389 56.65 -29.04 -28.63
C PRO A 389 56.43 -30.03 -29.78
N SER A 390 56.61 -31.32 -29.56
CA SER A 390 56.40 -32.38 -30.57
C SER A 390 54.93 -32.56 -30.93
N ALA A 391 54.00 -32.25 -30.02
CA ALA A 391 52.56 -32.31 -30.27
C ALA A 391 52.07 -31.17 -31.19
N ILE A 392 52.79 -30.03 -31.21
CA ILE A 392 52.48 -28.84 -32.02
C ILE A 392 53.76 -28.35 -32.75
N PRO A 393 54.11 -28.97 -33.91
CA PRO A 393 55.33 -28.68 -34.67
C PRO A 393 55.50 -27.20 -35.03
N GLU A 394 56.73 -26.70 -35.03
CA GLU A 394 57.04 -25.34 -35.50
C GLU A 394 56.87 -25.21 -37.02
N GLY A 395 56.27 -24.09 -37.45
CA GLY A 395 56.11 -23.74 -38.86
C GLY A 395 54.84 -24.27 -39.56
N GLN A 396 54.08 -25.16 -38.91
CA GLN A 396 52.83 -25.67 -39.48
C GLN A 396 51.61 -24.99 -38.86
N PHE A 397 50.74 -24.39 -39.69
CA PHE A 397 49.47 -23.85 -39.22
C PHE A 397 48.55 -24.99 -38.80
N ILE A 398 48.24 -25.06 -37.50
CA ILE A 398 47.26 -25.96 -36.92
C ILE A 398 46.23 -25.09 -36.22
N ASP A 399 44.95 -25.32 -36.57
CA ASP A 399 43.80 -24.72 -35.91
C ASP A 399 43.90 -24.82 -34.38
N ASN A 400 43.49 -23.78 -33.66
CA ASN A 400 43.73 -23.68 -32.22
C ASN A 400 43.04 -24.79 -31.43
N LYS A 401 41.84 -25.22 -31.86
CA LYS A 401 41.12 -26.32 -31.21
C LYS A 401 41.85 -27.64 -31.43
N LYS A 402 42.18 -27.98 -32.67
CA LYS A 402 42.92 -29.21 -33.01
C LYS A 402 44.31 -29.27 -32.36
N ALA A 403 45.01 -28.14 -32.28
CA ALA A 403 46.30 -28.05 -31.60
C ALA A 403 46.16 -28.31 -30.10
N SER A 404 45.11 -27.75 -29.48
CA SER A 404 44.80 -27.98 -28.07
C SER A 404 44.42 -29.43 -27.78
N GLU A 405 43.61 -30.06 -28.64
CA GLU A 405 43.23 -31.48 -28.57
C GLU A 405 44.44 -32.41 -28.66
N LYS A 406 45.36 -32.17 -29.61
CA LYS A 406 46.60 -32.95 -29.74
C LYS A 406 47.51 -32.80 -28.53
N LEU A 407 47.68 -31.57 -28.05
CA LEU A 407 48.50 -31.29 -26.88
C LEU A 407 47.90 -31.96 -25.64
N LEU A 408 46.58 -31.87 -25.47
CA LEU A 408 45.85 -32.58 -24.43
C LEU A 408 46.03 -34.10 -24.51
N GLY A 409 45.83 -34.71 -25.67
CA GLY A 409 46.02 -36.16 -25.82
C GLY A 409 47.46 -36.62 -25.56
N SER A 410 48.43 -35.70 -25.59
CA SER A 410 49.83 -35.98 -25.26
C SER A 410 50.17 -35.81 -23.78
N LEU A 411 49.34 -35.08 -23.04
CA LEU A 411 49.43 -34.91 -21.60
C LEU A 411 48.41 -35.88 -21.03
N ASP A 412 48.85 -37.00 -20.45
CA ASP A 412 48.02 -38.10 -19.96
C ASP A 412 47.00 -37.66 -18.86
N ILE A 413 45.98 -36.92 -19.28
CA ILE A 413 44.98 -36.23 -18.46
C ILE A 413 43.67 -36.95 -18.69
N ASP A 414 43.02 -37.35 -17.60
CA ASP A 414 41.71 -37.99 -17.62
C ASP A 414 40.67 -37.12 -18.34
N HIS A 415 40.06 -37.69 -19.40
CA HIS A 415 39.00 -37.08 -20.19
C HIS A 415 37.74 -36.70 -19.38
N ASN A 416 37.58 -37.20 -18.15
CA ASN A 416 36.49 -36.79 -17.26
C ASN A 416 36.73 -35.44 -16.56
N GLN A 417 37.99 -35.00 -16.47
CA GLN A 417 38.36 -33.75 -15.82
C GLN A 417 38.16 -32.53 -16.72
N TYR A 418 37.90 -32.75 -18.01
CA TYR A 418 37.66 -31.69 -18.96
C TYR A 418 36.61 -31.98 -20.02
N LYS A 419 36.05 -30.92 -20.61
CA LYS A 419 35.20 -30.99 -21.80
C LYS A 419 35.58 -29.91 -22.82
N LEU A 420 35.58 -30.33 -24.09
CA LEU A 420 35.88 -29.48 -25.24
C LEU A 420 34.58 -28.84 -25.74
N GLY A 421 34.51 -27.51 -25.70
CA GLY A 421 33.43 -26.74 -26.31
C GLY A 421 33.73 -26.36 -27.76
N HIS A 422 32.88 -25.51 -28.33
CA HIS A 422 33.06 -24.93 -29.66
C HIS A 422 34.26 -23.96 -29.69
N THR A 423 34.36 -23.05 -28.71
CA THR A 423 35.39 -22.01 -28.69
C THR A 423 36.33 -22.08 -27.49
N LYS A 424 35.92 -22.79 -26.44
CA LYS A 424 36.64 -22.87 -25.16
C LYS A 424 36.86 -24.31 -24.72
N TRP A 425 37.89 -24.52 -23.91
CA TRP A 425 38.08 -25.73 -23.12
C TRP A 425 37.71 -25.46 -21.65
N ASN A 426 36.88 -26.34 -21.08
CA ASN A 426 36.33 -26.26 -19.72
C ASN A 426 36.95 -27.33 -18.78
N ILE A 427 37.37 -26.95 -17.56
CA ILE A 427 38.13 -27.78 -16.60
C ILE A 427 37.46 -27.76 -15.21
N ARG A 428 37.40 -28.92 -14.52
CA ARG A 428 36.80 -29.07 -13.18
C ARG A 428 37.57 -28.39 -12.05
N ALA A 429 38.90 -28.46 -12.06
CA ALA A 429 39.77 -27.82 -11.05
C ALA A 429 41.14 -27.46 -11.64
N PHE A 430 41.69 -26.33 -11.19
CA PHE A 430 42.94 -25.77 -11.68
C PHE A 430 44.13 -26.67 -11.31
N MET A 431 44.82 -27.26 -12.30
CA MET A 431 46.14 -27.85 -12.06
C MET A 431 47.18 -26.73 -12.00
N GLY A 432 47.72 -26.49 -10.81
CA GLY A 432 48.78 -25.53 -10.59
C GLY A 432 50.12 -26.00 -11.15
N VAL A 433 50.49 -25.55 -12.35
CA VAL A 433 51.90 -25.63 -12.81
C VAL A 433 52.56 -24.28 -12.50
N LYS A 434 52.88 -24.02 -11.22
CA LYS A 434 53.52 -22.76 -10.79
C LYS A 434 55.01 -22.88 -10.45
N ASN A 435 55.62 -24.06 -10.46
CA ASN A 435 57.01 -24.24 -10.02
C ASN A 435 57.91 -24.98 -11.03
N TRP A 436 58.10 -24.44 -12.25
CA TRP A 436 59.09 -24.97 -13.21
C TRP A 436 60.41 -24.16 -13.20
N PRO A 437 61.55 -24.72 -12.74
CA PRO A 437 62.81 -23.98 -12.56
C PRO A 437 63.47 -23.43 -13.85
N TRP A 438 63.19 -24.04 -15.01
CA TRP A 438 63.88 -23.73 -16.27
C TRP A 438 63.46 -22.40 -16.92
N MET A 439 62.26 -21.89 -16.60
CA MET A 439 61.79 -20.59 -17.07
C MET A 439 62.53 -19.41 -16.40
N LYS A 440 63.03 -19.59 -15.16
CA LYS A 440 63.87 -18.60 -14.45
C LYS A 440 65.30 -18.53 -15.00
N LEU A 441 65.77 -19.59 -15.65
CA LEU A 441 67.11 -19.68 -16.22
C LEU A 441 67.18 -18.96 -17.59
N TYR A 442 66.13 -19.05 -18.40
CA TYR A 442 66.05 -18.43 -19.73
C TYR A 442 66.07 -16.89 -19.70
N PHE A 443 65.45 -16.26 -18.68
CA PHE A 443 65.49 -14.80 -18.51
C PHE A 443 66.83 -14.26 -17.96
N LYS A 444 67.65 -15.10 -17.31
CA LYS A 444 68.95 -14.69 -16.73
C LYS A 444 70.11 -14.68 -17.73
N ILE A 445 70.01 -15.42 -18.83
CA ILE A 445 71.14 -15.65 -19.76
C ILE A 445 71.11 -14.66 -20.95
N LYS A 446 69.93 -14.13 -21.30
CA LYS A 446 69.74 -13.24 -22.46
C LYS A 446 70.49 -11.89 -22.40
N PRO A 447 70.72 -11.24 -21.24
CA PRO A 447 71.41 -9.94 -21.17
C PRO A 447 72.95 -10.00 -21.18
N LEU A 448 73.55 -11.19 -21.22
CA LEU A 448 74.99 -11.39 -20.95
C LEU A 448 75.90 -11.39 -22.19
N LEU A 449 75.38 -11.09 -23.39
CA LEU A 449 76.17 -11.00 -24.62
C LEU A 449 76.57 -9.54 -24.88
N LYS A 450 77.85 -9.26 -24.64
CA LYS A 450 78.49 -7.95 -24.41
C LYS A 450 79.06 -7.30 -25.69
N SER A 451 79.01 -5.95 -25.72
CA SER A 451 80.03 -4.94 -26.11
C SER A 451 80.80 -5.07 -27.44
N ALA A 452 81.26 -4.04 -28.14
CA ALA A 452 81.24 -2.57 -28.05
C ALA A 452 81.86 -2.07 -29.39
N GLU A 453 81.62 -0.83 -29.84
CA GLU A 453 82.49 -0.16 -30.84
C GLU A 453 82.21 1.35 -30.89
N THR A 454 83.21 2.15 -30.49
CA THR A 454 83.13 3.61 -30.25
C THR A 454 83.56 4.49 -31.44
N GLU A 455 83.68 3.93 -32.65
CA GLU A 455 83.78 4.71 -33.91
C GLU A 455 82.43 4.71 -34.68
N LYS A 456 81.59 3.71 -34.40
CA LYS A 456 80.17 3.64 -34.79
C LYS A 456 79.31 4.70 -34.10
N GLU A 457 79.73 5.27 -32.97
CA GLU A 457 78.91 6.21 -32.19
C GLU A 457 78.59 7.52 -32.92
N MET A 458 79.50 8.02 -33.77
CA MET A 458 79.27 9.28 -34.50
C MET A 458 78.40 9.08 -35.76
N ALA A 459 78.53 7.93 -36.44
CA ALA A 459 77.62 7.50 -37.50
C ALA A 459 76.25 7.12 -36.92
N ASN A 460 76.22 6.42 -35.78
CA ASN A 460 75.02 6.15 -35.00
C ASN A 460 74.35 7.45 -34.58
N MET A 461 75.05 8.49 -34.13
CA MET A 461 74.40 9.76 -33.76
C MET A 461 73.65 10.40 -34.95
N LYS A 462 74.19 10.34 -36.17
CA LYS A 462 73.47 10.82 -37.37
C LYS A 462 72.30 9.93 -37.74
N GLU A 463 72.47 8.61 -37.65
CA GLU A 463 71.41 7.63 -37.91
C GLU A 463 70.31 7.69 -36.83
N GLU A 464 70.67 7.90 -35.58
CA GLU A 464 69.79 8.12 -34.43
C GLU A 464 69.06 9.45 -34.55
N PHE A 465 69.74 10.53 -34.95
CA PHE A 465 69.06 11.80 -35.22
C PHE A 465 68.04 11.67 -36.36
N ALA A 466 68.38 10.96 -37.44
CA ALA A 466 67.46 10.70 -38.54
C ALA A 466 66.27 9.83 -38.10
N LYS A 467 66.53 8.73 -37.38
CA LYS A 467 65.50 7.85 -36.79
C LYS A 467 64.63 8.61 -35.80
N LEU A 468 65.20 9.48 -34.98
CA LEU A 468 64.49 10.29 -33.99
C LEU A 468 63.62 11.33 -34.68
N LYS A 469 64.10 11.97 -35.75
CA LYS A 469 63.33 12.93 -36.54
C LYS A 469 62.16 12.26 -37.27
N GLU A 470 62.38 11.08 -37.84
CA GLU A 470 61.32 10.28 -38.46
C GLU A 470 60.30 9.78 -37.42
N ALA A 471 60.78 9.25 -36.29
CA ALA A 471 59.94 8.83 -35.17
C ALA A 471 59.12 10.00 -34.60
N TYR A 472 59.72 11.19 -34.48
CA TYR A 472 59.04 12.42 -34.07
C TYR A 472 57.94 12.80 -35.06
N ALA A 473 58.23 12.85 -36.36
CA ALA A 473 57.23 13.18 -37.38
C ALA A 473 56.08 12.17 -37.39
N LYS A 474 56.38 10.87 -37.28
CA LYS A 474 55.37 9.81 -37.18
C LYS A 474 54.55 9.92 -35.89
N SER A 475 55.19 10.25 -34.76
CA SER A 475 54.51 10.45 -33.48
C SER A 475 53.62 11.68 -33.49
N GLU A 476 54.05 12.78 -34.12
CA GLU A 476 53.25 14.00 -34.24
C GLU A 476 52.02 13.76 -35.13
N ALA A 477 52.19 13.09 -36.27
CA ALA A 477 51.09 12.70 -37.15
C ALA A 477 50.08 11.79 -36.42
N ARG A 478 50.58 10.78 -35.69
CA ARG A 478 49.75 9.88 -34.89
C ARG A 478 49.03 10.60 -33.74
N ARG A 479 49.67 11.60 -33.11
CA ARG A 479 49.04 12.42 -32.06
C ARG A 479 47.86 13.20 -32.63
N LYS A 480 48.00 13.84 -33.80
CA LYS A 480 46.91 14.58 -34.45
C LYS A 480 45.72 13.66 -34.79
N GLU A 481 45.99 12.50 -35.37
CA GLU A 481 44.93 11.51 -35.66
C GLU A 481 44.20 11.04 -34.40
N LEU A 482 44.94 10.82 -33.30
CA LEU A 482 44.34 10.43 -32.02
C LEU A 482 43.55 11.56 -31.36
N GLU A 483 44.00 12.81 -31.50
CA GLU A 483 43.28 13.99 -31.01
C GLU A 483 41.95 14.18 -31.76
N GLU A 484 41.92 14.00 -33.08
CA GLU A 484 40.68 14.04 -33.87
C GLU A 484 39.70 12.95 -33.42
N LYS A 485 40.20 11.72 -33.21
CA LYS A 485 39.38 10.62 -32.66
C LYS A 485 38.86 10.93 -31.25
N MET A 486 39.68 11.55 -30.41
CA MET A 486 39.30 11.93 -29.06
C MET A 486 38.19 13.00 -29.06
N VAL A 487 38.25 13.96 -29.98
CA VAL A 487 37.18 14.95 -30.18
C VAL A 487 35.88 14.28 -30.60
N SER A 488 35.93 13.31 -31.53
CA SER A 488 34.75 12.55 -31.94
C SER A 488 34.10 11.80 -30.76
N LEU A 489 34.91 11.17 -29.91
CA LEU A 489 34.40 10.45 -28.73
C LEU A 489 33.82 11.39 -27.67
N LEU A 490 34.40 12.59 -27.51
CA LEU A 490 33.85 13.61 -26.61
C LEU A 490 32.50 14.14 -27.14
N GLN A 491 32.37 14.29 -28.46
CA GLN A 491 31.10 14.66 -29.07
C GLN A 491 30.04 13.59 -28.83
N GLU A 492 30.35 12.32 -29.11
CA GLU A 492 29.43 11.20 -28.87
C GLU A 492 28.99 11.12 -27.40
N LYS A 493 29.92 11.34 -26.46
CA LYS A 493 29.58 11.43 -25.02
C LYS A 493 28.57 12.55 -24.74
N ASN A 494 28.78 13.73 -25.31
CA ASN A 494 27.87 14.87 -25.11
C ASN A 494 26.50 14.61 -25.73
N ASP A 495 26.46 14.02 -26.93
CA ASP A 495 25.22 13.67 -27.62
C ASP A 495 24.42 12.63 -26.81
N LEU A 496 25.08 11.59 -26.29
CA LEU A 496 24.46 10.61 -25.40
C LEU A 496 23.98 11.25 -24.09
N GLN A 497 24.72 12.21 -23.53
CA GLN A 497 24.31 12.92 -22.32
C GLN A 497 23.04 13.76 -22.56
N LEU A 498 22.94 14.42 -23.71
CA LEU A 498 21.73 15.15 -24.11
C LEU A 498 20.55 14.19 -24.31
N GLN A 499 20.78 13.02 -24.91
CA GLN A 499 19.76 11.99 -25.07
C GLN A 499 19.27 11.46 -23.71
N VAL A 500 20.18 11.19 -22.77
CA VAL A 500 19.82 10.77 -21.41
C VAL A 500 18.99 11.85 -20.71
N GLN A 501 19.36 13.13 -20.84
CA GLN A 501 18.57 14.21 -20.27
C GLN A 501 17.16 14.27 -20.88
N ALA A 502 17.05 14.15 -22.21
CA ALA A 502 15.75 14.13 -22.88
C ALA A 502 14.87 12.95 -22.45
N GLU A 503 15.45 11.75 -22.25
CA GLU A 503 14.72 10.60 -21.71
C GLU A 503 14.35 10.76 -20.24
N GLN A 504 15.17 11.45 -19.43
CA GLN A 504 14.82 11.82 -18.04
C GLN A 504 13.65 12.80 -18.00
N ASP A 505 13.63 13.80 -18.87
CA ASP A 505 12.53 14.75 -18.98
C ASP A 505 11.24 14.05 -19.47
N ASN A 506 11.35 13.16 -20.47
CA ASN A 506 10.23 12.31 -20.91
C ASN A 506 9.70 11.40 -19.79
N LEU A 507 10.58 10.87 -18.94
CA LEU A 507 10.21 10.07 -17.78
C LEU A 507 9.45 10.92 -16.77
N CYS A 508 9.93 12.13 -16.46
CA CYS A 508 9.24 13.10 -15.60
C CYS A 508 7.82 13.40 -16.14
N ASP A 509 7.67 13.66 -17.44
CA ASP A 509 6.36 13.88 -18.08
C ASP A 509 5.46 12.63 -18.02
N ALA A 510 6.04 11.43 -18.06
CA ALA A 510 5.30 10.17 -17.90
C ALA A 510 4.86 9.96 -16.45
N GLU A 511 5.71 10.29 -15.48
CA GLU A 511 5.41 10.27 -14.04
C GLU A 511 4.27 11.22 -13.70
N GLU A 512 4.29 12.47 -14.18
CA GLU A 512 3.20 13.43 -13.98
C GLU A 512 1.86 12.93 -14.57
N ARG A 513 1.90 12.35 -15.78
CA ARG A 513 0.72 11.73 -16.40
C ARG A 513 0.21 10.54 -15.58
N CYS A 514 1.11 9.72 -15.07
CA CYS A 514 0.77 8.58 -14.22
C CYS A 514 0.11 9.05 -12.92
N GLU A 515 0.69 10.05 -12.24
CA GLU A 515 0.14 10.65 -11.02
C GLU A 515 -1.26 11.25 -11.27
N GLY A 516 -1.46 11.92 -12.42
CA GLY A 516 -2.75 12.43 -12.85
C GLY A 516 -3.81 11.34 -13.06
N LEU A 517 -3.41 10.21 -13.66
CA LEU A 517 -4.28 9.04 -13.82
C LEU A 517 -4.60 8.38 -12.48
N ILE A 518 -3.64 8.27 -11.56
CA ILE A 518 -3.86 7.75 -10.21
C ILE A 518 -4.90 8.61 -9.48
N LYS A 519 -4.74 9.95 -9.49
CA LYS A 519 -5.74 10.87 -8.90
C LYS A 519 -7.13 10.69 -9.51
N SER A 520 -7.20 10.50 -10.83
CA SER A 520 -8.47 10.26 -11.52
C SER A 520 -9.09 8.91 -11.14
N LYS A 521 -8.28 7.84 -11.04
CA LYS A 521 -8.70 6.51 -10.57
C LYS A 521 -9.34 6.60 -9.19
N ILE A 522 -8.72 7.31 -8.24
CA ILE A 522 -9.24 7.52 -6.89
C ILE A 522 -10.64 8.14 -6.92
N GLN A 523 -10.85 9.17 -7.74
CA GLN A 523 -12.15 9.84 -7.86
C GLN A 523 -13.21 8.93 -8.51
N LEU A 524 -12.82 8.15 -9.51
CA LEU A 524 -13.72 7.21 -10.17
C LEU A 524 -14.11 6.06 -9.24
N GLU A 525 -13.18 5.50 -8.47
CA GLU A 525 -13.47 4.48 -7.46
C GLU A 525 -14.43 5.01 -6.38
N ALA A 526 -14.24 6.24 -5.92
CA ALA A 526 -15.16 6.89 -4.99
C ALA A 526 -16.58 7.04 -5.57
N LYS A 527 -16.69 7.46 -6.84
CA LYS A 527 -17.97 7.58 -7.55
C LYS A 527 -18.64 6.22 -7.76
N ILE A 528 -17.87 5.19 -8.11
CA ILE A 528 -18.40 3.84 -8.26
C ILE A 528 -18.99 3.37 -6.92
N LYS A 529 -18.26 3.54 -5.82
CA LYS A 529 -18.73 3.13 -4.50
C LYS A 529 -20.03 3.85 -4.09
N GLU A 530 -20.07 5.18 -4.25
CA GLU A 530 -21.27 5.97 -3.96
C GLU A 530 -22.47 5.55 -4.81
N LEU A 531 -22.26 5.32 -6.12
CA LEU A 531 -23.33 4.88 -7.02
C LEU A 531 -23.80 3.46 -6.72
N THR A 532 -22.91 2.56 -6.28
CA THR A 532 -23.28 1.21 -5.86
C THR A 532 -24.12 1.22 -4.58
N GLU A 533 -23.70 1.95 -3.54
CA GLU A 533 -24.48 2.08 -2.30
C GLU A 533 -25.88 2.67 -2.58
N ARG A 534 -25.95 3.72 -3.41
CA ARG A 534 -27.23 4.30 -3.83
C ARG A 534 -28.10 3.35 -4.64
N LEU A 535 -27.49 2.51 -5.47
CA LEU A 535 -28.23 1.51 -6.24
C LEU A 535 -28.83 0.46 -5.31
N GLU A 536 -28.08 0.00 -4.30
CA GLU A 536 -28.56 -0.96 -3.29
C GLU A 536 -29.75 -0.38 -2.50
N ASP A 537 -29.67 0.88 -2.06
CA ASP A 537 -30.76 1.57 -1.36
C ASP A 537 -32.03 1.68 -2.22
N GLU A 538 -31.89 2.02 -3.51
CA GLU A 538 -33.01 2.11 -4.45
C GLU A 538 -33.61 0.73 -4.78
N GLU A 539 -32.78 -0.32 -4.86
CA GLU A 539 -33.23 -1.70 -5.01
C GLU A 539 -34.05 -2.17 -3.80
N GLU A 540 -33.60 -1.85 -2.58
CA GLU A 540 -34.35 -2.12 -1.34
C GLU A 540 -35.68 -1.36 -1.32
N MET A 541 -35.67 -0.05 -1.64
CA MET A 541 -36.88 0.77 -1.71
C MET A 541 -37.88 0.24 -2.75
N ASN A 542 -37.39 -0.20 -3.92
CA ASN A 542 -38.24 -0.77 -4.95
C ASN A 542 -38.85 -2.12 -4.51
N ALA A 543 -38.10 -2.94 -3.76
CA ALA A 543 -38.62 -4.17 -3.17
C ALA A 543 -39.73 -3.87 -2.14
N GLU A 544 -39.54 -2.86 -1.28
CA GLU A 544 -40.57 -2.42 -0.33
C GLU A 544 -41.82 -1.88 -1.02
N LEU A 545 -41.65 -1.04 -2.06
CA LEU A 545 -42.75 -0.48 -2.83
C LEU A 545 -43.51 -1.59 -3.56
N THR A 546 -42.82 -2.57 -4.11
CA THR A 546 -43.44 -3.73 -4.77
C THR A 546 -44.24 -4.56 -3.75
N ALA A 547 -43.71 -4.76 -2.54
CA ALA A 547 -44.44 -5.45 -1.47
C ALA A 547 -45.67 -4.66 -1.00
N LYS A 548 -45.57 -3.34 -0.82
CA LYS A 548 -46.71 -2.47 -0.48
C LYS A 548 -47.76 -2.44 -1.59
N LYS A 549 -47.32 -2.33 -2.84
CA LYS A 549 -48.20 -2.37 -4.01
C LYS A 549 -49.01 -3.67 -4.03
N ARG A 550 -48.37 -4.82 -3.80
CA ARG A 550 -49.06 -6.11 -3.74
C ARG A 550 -50.13 -6.15 -2.65
N LYS A 551 -49.83 -5.64 -1.45
CA LYS A 551 -50.82 -5.54 -0.36
C LYS A 551 -52.01 -4.64 -0.73
N LEU A 552 -51.75 -3.48 -1.33
CA LEU A 552 -52.80 -2.57 -1.78
C LEU A 552 -53.63 -3.16 -2.93
N GLU A 553 -53.01 -3.92 -3.83
CA GLU A 553 -53.72 -4.64 -4.88
C GLU A 553 -54.64 -5.72 -4.28
N ASP A 554 -54.15 -6.47 -3.29
CA ASP A 554 -54.93 -7.45 -2.55
C ASP A 554 -56.12 -6.79 -1.82
N GLU A 555 -55.89 -5.72 -1.04
CA GLU A 555 -56.93 -4.95 -0.34
C GLU A 555 -57.97 -4.34 -1.29
N CYS A 556 -57.53 -3.73 -2.40
CA CYS A 556 -58.43 -3.21 -3.43
C CYS A 556 -59.30 -4.32 -4.04
N SER A 557 -58.75 -5.52 -4.23
CA SER A 557 -59.49 -6.65 -4.76
C SER A 557 -60.55 -7.17 -3.78
N GLU A 558 -60.23 -7.19 -2.47
CA GLU A 558 -61.17 -7.56 -1.41
C GLU A 558 -62.30 -6.53 -1.29
N LEU A 559 -61.97 -5.24 -1.21
CA LEU A 559 -62.98 -4.18 -1.14
C LEU A 559 -63.91 -4.18 -2.36
N LYS A 560 -63.36 -4.47 -3.55
CA LYS A 560 -64.17 -4.57 -4.76
C LYS A 560 -65.17 -5.72 -4.68
N LYS A 561 -64.73 -6.87 -4.15
CA LYS A 561 -65.61 -8.01 -3.90
C LYS A 561 -66.69 -7.70 -2.86
N ASP A 562 -66.32 -7.04 -1.77
CA ASP A 562 -67.28 -6.63 -0.74
C ASP A 562 -68.32 -5.63 -1.27
N ILE A 563 -67.91 -4.70 -2.14
CA ILE A 563 -68.83 -3.79 -2.83
C ILE A 563 -69.81 -4.58 -3.70
N ASP A 564 -69.31 -5.51 -4.53
CA ASP A 564 -70.16 -6.35 -5.38
C ASP A 564 -71.18 -7.17 -4.54
N ASP A 565 -70.75 -7.74 -3.40
CA ASP A 565 -71.61 -8.50 -2.48
C ASP A 565 -72.65 -7.59 -1.77
N LEU A 566 -72.26 -6.37 -1.40
CA LEU A 566 -73.17 -5.36 -0.84
C LEU A 566 -74.20 -4.87 -1.86
N GLU A 567 -73.81 -4.67 -3.12
CA GLU A 567 -74.73 -4.29 -4.20
C GLU A 567 -75.79 -5.38 -4.43
N LEU A 568 -75.39 -6.66 -4.42
CA LEU A 568 -76.33 -7.78 -4.48
C LEU A 568 -77.28 -7.81 -3.27
N THR A 569 -76.76 -7.51 -2.08
CA THR A 569 -77.56 -7.45 -0.85
C THR A 569 -78.54 -6.28 -0.88
N LEU A 570 -78.10 -5.10 -1.34
CA LEU A 570 -78.94 -3.91 -1.49
C LEU A 570 -80.08 -4.19 -2.46
N ALA A 571 -79.80 -4.77 -3.63
CA ALA A 571 -80.82 -5.14 -4.60
C ALA A 571 -81.88 -6.10 -4.01
N LYS A 572 -81.45 -7.03 -3.15
CA LYS A 572 -82.37 -7.93 -2.44
C LYS A 572 -83.22 -7.17 -1.43
N VAL A 573 -82.63 -6.31 -0.61
CA VAL A 573 -83.34 -5.50 0.38
C VAL A 573 -84.32 -4.53 -0.29
N GLU A 574 -83.96 -3.92 -1.42
CA GLU A 574 -84.85 -3.07 -2.21
C GLU A 574 -86.07 -3.85 -2.71
N LYS A 575 -85.88 -5.09 -3.18
CA LYS A 575 -86.98 -5.96 -3.58
C LYS A 575 -87.90 -6.32 -2.41
N GLU A 576 -87.34 -6.61 -1.24
CA GLU A 576 -88.09 -6.88 0.00
C GLU A 576 -88.83 -5.63 0.50
N LYS A 577 -88.19 -4.47 0.47
CA LYS A 577 -88.80 -3.17 0.78
C LYS A 577 -89.99 -2.93 -0.14
N HIS A 578 -89.83 -3.10 -1.44
CA HIS A 578 -90.92 -2.86 -2.40
C HIS A 578 -92.09 -3.82 -2.19
N ALA A 579 -91.82 -5.09 -1.85
CA ALA A 579 -92.86 -6.03 -1.45
C ALA A 579 -93.58 -5.60 -0.16
N THR A 580 -92.86 -5.01 0.79
CA THR A 580 -93.42 -4.53 2.06
C THR A 580 -94.25 -3.24 1.86
N GLU A 581 -93.77 -2.30 1.05
CA GLU A 581 -94.50 -1.10 0.66
C GLU A 581 -95.84 -1.44 0.00
N ASN A 582 -95.86 -2.44 -0.88
CA ASN A 582 -97.09 -2.94 -1.49
C ASN A 582 -98.06 -3.53 -0.44
N LYS A 583 -97.56 -4.28 0.55
CA LYS A 583 -98.40 -4.75 1.67
C LYS A 583 -98.97 -3.60 2.50
N VAL A 584 -98.15 -2.61 2.83
CA VAL A 584 -98.57 -1.42 3.60
C VAL A 584 -99.65 -0.65 2.82
N LYS A 585 -99.48 -0.46 1.51
CA LYS A 585 -100.47 0.19 0.67
C LYS A 585 -101.82 -0.53 0.72
N ASN A 586 -101.83 -1.86 0.54
CA ASN A 586 -103.06 -2.66 0.63
C ASN A 586 -103.74 -2.53 2.00
N LEU A 587 -102.97 -2.63 3.10
CA LEU A 587 -103.51 -2.47 4.45
C LEU A 587 -104.05 -1.06 4.71
N THR A 588 -103.45 -0.04 4.08
CA THR A 588 -103.90 1.36 4.21
C THR A 588 -105.21 1.58 3.46
N GLU A 589 -105.39 0.97 2.29
CA GLU A 589 -106.65 0.96 1.54
C GLU A 589 -107.76 0.24 2.34
N GLU A 590 -107.45 -0.89 2.99
CA GLU A 590 -108.36 -1.59 3.90
C GLU A 590 -108.75 -0.74 5.11
N MET A 591 -107.79 -0.05 5.73
CA MET A 591 -108.06 0.87 6.84
C MET A 591 -108.97 2.03 6.43
N ALA A 592 -108.76 2.63 5.25
CA ALA A 592 -109.61 3.70 4.76
C ALA A 592 -111.06 3.24 4.53
N ALA A 593 -111.24 2.02 4.02
CA ALA A 593 -112.57 1.43 3.87
C ALA A 593 -113.26 1.20 5.23
N LEU A 594 -112.51 0.78 6.25
CA LEU A 594 -113.03 0.64 7.62
C LEU A 594 -113.41 2.00 8.24
N ASP A 595 -112.61 3.04 8.04
CA ASP A 595 -112.92 4.40 8.52
C ASP A 595 -114.22 4.95 7.91
N GLU A 596 -114.47 4.66 6.63
CA GLU A 596 -115.70 5.06 5.95
C GLU A 596 -116.95 4.37 6.54
N ILE A 597 -116.80 3.11 6.95
CA ILE A 597 -117.84 2.35 7.66
C ILE A 597 -118.09 2.96 9.05
N ILE A 598 -117.03 3.30 9.79
CA ILE A 598 -117.14 3.95 11.11
C ILE A 598 -117.85 5.31 11.00
N ALA A 599 -117.53 6.10 9.97
CA ALA A 599 -118.17 7.40 9.73
C ALA A 599 -119.68 7.27 9.49
N LYS A 600 -120.12 6.26 8.71
CA LYS A 600 -121.55 5.96 8.51
C LYS A 600 -122.26 5.61 9.82
N LEU A 601 -121.69 4.70 10.60
CA LEU A 601 -122.25 4.29 11.89
C LEU A 601 -122.35 5.47 12.88
N THR A 602 -121.38 6.38 12.86
CA THR A 602 -121.38 7.58 13.70
C THR A 602 -122.50 8.55 13.32
N LYS A 603 -122.80 8.68 12.02
CA LYS A 603 -123.88 9.53 11.52
C LYS A 603 -125.26 9.00 11.90
N GLU A 604 -125.47 7.68 11.82
CA GLU A 604 -126.70 7.02 12.28
C GLU A 604 -126.91 7.22 13.79
N LYS A 605 -125.85 7.09 14.59
CA LYS A 605 -125.90 7.33 16.04
C LYS A 605 -126.39 8.74 16.38
N LYS A 606 -125.92 9.76 15.64
CA LYS A 606 -126.30 11.16 15.89
C LYS A 606 -127.77 11.43 15.55
N ALA A 607 -128.27 10.90 14.44
CA ALA A 607 -129.68 11.02 14.06
C ALA A 607 -130.64 10.42 15.11
N LEU A 608 -130.25 9.29 15.70
CA LEU A 608 -130.99 8.66 16.79
C LEU A 608 -131.04 9.51 18.07
N GLN A 609 -129.94 10.22 18.40
CA GLN A 609 -129.90 11.13 19.55
C GLN A 609 -130.80 12.36 19.36
N GLU A 610 -130.83 12.94 18.16
CA GLU A 610 -131.68 14.10 17.84
C GLU A 610 -133.17 13.74 17.91
N ALA A 611 -133.56 12.56 17.41
CA ALA A 611 -134.94 12.07 17.53
C ALA A 611 -135.37 11.86 18.99
N HIS A 612 -134.44 11.40 19.86
CA HIS A 612 -134.72 11.23 21.28
C HIS A 612 -134.98 12.57 21.98
N GLN A 613 -134.20 13.61 21.68
CA GLN A 613 -134.35 14.93 22.30
C GLN A 613 -135.68 15.60 21.93
N GLN A 614 -136.11 15.48 20.67
CA GLN A 614 -137.40 16.03 20.23
C GLN A 614 -138.59 15.43 21.00
N THR A 615 -138.51 14.13 21.33
CA THR A 615 -139.56 13.42 22.07
C THR A 615 -139.65 13.89 23.53
N LEU A 616 -138.52 14.33 24.12
CA LEU A 616 -138.45 14.88 25.47
C LEU A 616 -139.11 16.27 25.56
N ASP A 617 -138.89 17.12 24.56
CA ASP A 617 -139.43 18.48 24.53
C ASP A 617 -140.98 18.48 24.36
N ASP A 618 -141.53 17.56 23.57
CA ASP A 618 -142.99 17.40 23.41
C ASP A 618 -143.68 16.96 24.71
N LEU A 619 -142.99 16.16 25.54
CA LEU A 619 -143.51 15.70 26.83
C LEU A 619 -143.62 16.86 27.84
N GLN A 620 -142.65 17.78 27.84
CA GLN A 620 -142.62 18.95 28.73
C GLN A 620 -143.78 19.92 28.42
N SER A 621 -144.12 20.08 27.14
CA SER A 621 -145.22 20.93 26.67
C SER A 621 -146.60 20.46 27.17
N GLU A 622 -146.81 19.14 27.26
CA GLU A 622 -148.06 18.58 27.79
C GLU A 622 -148.17 18.70 29.32
N GLU A 623 -147.04 18.66 30.06
CA GLU A 623 -147.02 18.92 31.51
C GLU A 623 -147.48 20.35 31.88
N ASP A 624 -147.09 21.36 31.10
CA ASP A 624 -147.44 22.75 31.37
C ASP A 624 -148.93 23.06 31.15
N LYS A 625 -149.59 22.35 30.23
CA LYS A 625 -151.06 22.45 30.01
C LYS A 625 -151.86 21.88 31.19
N VAL A 626 -151.39 20.80 31.80
CA VAL A 626 -152.04 20.18 32.97
C VAL A 626 -151.97 21.13 34.18
N ASN A 627 -150.84 21.82 34.36
CA ASN A 627 -150.66 22.78 35.46
C ASN A 627 -151.58 24.01 35.34
N THR A 628 -151.91 24.45 34.13
CA THR A 628 -152.84 25.58 33.92
C THR A 628 -154.29 25.21 34.23
N LEU A 629 -154.72 23.99 33.89
CA LEU A 629 -156.07 23.49 34.20
C LEU A 629 -156.30 23.30 35.72
N THR A 630 -155.28 22.88 36.45
CA THR A 630 -155.34 22.71 37.91
C THR A 630 -155.57 24.04 38.65
N LYS A 631 -154.98 25.14 38.17
CA LYS A 631 -155.18 26.49 38.74
C LYS A 631 -156.57 27.07 38.46
N ALA A 632 -157.21 26.71 37.35
CA ALA A 632 -158.58 27.13 37.04
C ALA A 632 -159.61 26.42 37.93
N LYS A 633 -159.38 25.15 38.29
CA LYS A 633 -160.24 24.36 39.18
C LYS A 633 -160.33 24.95 40.58
N ALA A 634 -159.20 25.33 41.18
CA ALA A 634 -159.16 25.88 42.55
C ALA A 634 -159.92 27.21 42.70
N LYS A 635 -160.06 28.00 41.62
CA LYS A 635 -160.79 29.28 41.62
C LYS A 635 -162.32 29.12 41.60
N LEU A 636 -162.81 27.98 41.11
CA LEU A 636 -164.24 27.65 41.07
C LEU A 636 -164.74 27.02 42.38
N GLU A 637 -163.89 26.27 43.08
CA GLU A 637 -164.22 25.68 44.40
C GLU A 637 -164.44 26.76 45.48
N GLN A 638 -163.70 27.88 45.43
CA GLN A 638 -163.85 28.98 46.39
C GLN A 638 -165.13 29.83 46.18
N GLN A 639 -165.78 29.76 45.01
CA GLN A 639 -167.07 30.44 44.76
C GLN A 639 -168.29 29.60 45.16
N VAL A 640 -168.11 28.31 45.45
CA VAL A 640 -169.17 27.40 45.90
C VAL A 640 -169.33 27.43 47.43
N ASP A 641 -168.25 27.65 48.18
CA ASP A 641 -168.29 27.75 49.65
C ASP A 641 -168.99 29.02 50.18
N ASP A 642 -168.96 30.13 49.43
CA ASP A 642 -169.61 31.40 49.80
C ASP A 642 -171.16 31.37 49.66
N VAL A 643 -171.73 30.36 49.01
CA VAL A 643 -173.21 30.21 48.83
C VAL A 643 -173.82 29.23 49.85
N MET A 644 -173.02 28.32 50.43
CA MET A 644 -173.52 27.27 51.32
C MET A 644 -173.66 27.66 52.81
N ASN A 645 -173.09 28.79 53.25
CA ASN A 645 -173.11 29.22 54.66
C ASN A 645 -174.23 30.21 55.06
N TRP A 646 -175.21 30.50 54.19
CA TRP A 646 -176.31 31.43 54.49
C TRP A 646 -177.59 30.77 55.06
N LYS A 647 -177.65 29.44 55.20
CA LYS A 647 -178.82 28.75 55.80
C LYS A 647 -178.41 27.52 56.61
N SER A 648 -178.04 27.70 57.88
CA SER A 648 -178.47 26.87 59.03
C SER A 648 -177.51 27.03 60.22
N GLN A 649 -177.77 27.99 61.10
CA GLN A 649 -177.69 27.83 62.58
C GLN A 649 -177.91 29.18 63.30
N ARG A 650 -179.05 29.27 63.99
CA ARG A 650 -179.04 29.67 65.39
C ARG A 650 -179.70 28.54 66.19
N ALA A 651 -178.86 27.71 66.79
CA ALA A 651 -179.00 27.24 68.16
C ALA A 651 -177.66 27.55 68.82
#